data_AF-A0A1X1Y6P9-F1
#
_entry.id   AF-A0A1X1Y6P9-F1
#
_cell.length_a   1.000
_cell.length_b   1.000
_cell.length_c   1.000
_cell.angle_alpha   90.00
_cell.angle_beta   90.00
_cell.angle_gamma   90.00
#
_symmetry.space_group_name_H-M   'P 1'
#
loop_
_entity.id
_entity.type
_entity.pdbx_description
1 polymer ?
#
loop_
_entity_poly.entity_id
_entity_poly.type
_entity_poly.pdbx_seq_one_letter_code
_entity_poly.pdbx_strand_id
1 'polypeptide(L)'
;MTRRSGQRKPKSKHSRLVGAGAAIGAFLTFGLTPAVPAAHADGLDLDWLVELFTPDPGVAADSDPFGTAALFDQLFYDPLNTQIQAWITSPFGEQINTGINQLLGAYVIGNGVDGTADNPNGGAGGLWFGNGGDGFDQSAAGVAGGNGGAAGMFGDGGAGGDGGAGAAGGIGGTGGWLMGNGGAGGAGGIGINGGAGGTGGAGGDAIGWLFGNGGAGGEGGAGAGGTAGPAAFAGGTGGLGGNGGAGGSSSAQYGDGGRGGTGGTGGTGGAGGSGTAGADATVAGGAGGNGGDGMQGGNGGAGGAGGAGGASTQGNAGLQGTGGNGGNGGAGGNPGDGGAGANGNAGNPDGGRGGNGGLVGAGGIGGDGGAGSIQGAGGATGAAPTTSAGHGGAGGNGYDAAADPNAIAGTNGGNGGDGGTGSLHGNGGAGGAGGNGAVGANGTAALNGGNAGNGGNGGRGGAGGDSLGDGNGGAGGAGGNAGDGGRGLDQKYLPPSATLPGSGGVGGTGGAGGAGGSSVSAHGDGTGNGGAGGAGGAGGNGGGNGIATLDVANNVPYGSGGDGGAGGAGGNGGLGDTGASGGGTGFNGGHGGAGGSGGAGGSAYDGNPAIGEHGRFGTNGNGGAGGAGGSGGGGGTGGIGDDSAGGTGGNGGNGGAAGDGGAPGSGFYAQPGINRAPVGIGGDGGDGGTAGSGGAGGAGDTGFNGGQGGSGGIGGAGGNGGDAAGDYYAQGSSAGNGGNGGDGGDAGTGGAGAQAGTGGNAGAGGDGGNGGNGGDATLTGRNVHGGAAGDGGDGGAAGAVAAGGAGAQGGDGGDGGVGGIGGAVGSNGANGAGGSGGAGSGGGPAGETGGPDGPVNVAIPLYMQSGGISPIVYISINGGPPVPVQIDTGSTGLTILNSAVGNPGGLGSVLLSGSASYAGLGNNSYGYQTYSTTVGFCDKLGDCPDSLITDPTGVNVVTAGSNALMTQYFNSYGIVGVLGIGPNNGFAGTSTIISALPGALNQGVLIDQQTGQVIFGPNPLTPEISVSGSPYVDTMVSINGGPPVAVTTSIDSGGMYGSIPQLLVPSLGVGSQVPAGTVISVYSADGETLLYSYTTTAGTGPWVTSGGAANSGYYPFSVNPVYIDYRPSGFGTTIISR
;
A
#
# COMPACT_ATOMS: atom_id res chain seq x y z
N MET A 1 41.30 -4.07 -26.11
CA MET A 1 42.14 -4.74 -27.14
C MET A 1 41.52 -6.09 -27.51
N THR A 2 41.64 -6.53 -28.78
CA THR A 2 41.48 -7.93 -29.29
C THR A 2 40.19 -8.73 -28.95
N ARG A 3 39.35 -9.13 -29.92
CA ARG A 3 39.44 -10.36 -30.80
C ARG A 3 39.53 -11.66 -29.96
N ARG A 4 38.80 -12.79 -30.16
CA ARG A 4 38.05 -13.47 -31.27
C ARG A 4 37.22 -14.64 -30.63
N SER A 5 36.33 -15.45 -31.24
CA SER A 5 35.41 -15.39 -32.41
C SER A 5 34.66 -16.74 -32.65
N GLY A 6 33.37 -16.73 -33.02
CA GLY A 6 32.62 -17.91 -33.52
C GLY A 6 31.21 -18.05 -32.89
N GLN A 7 30.19 -18.75 -33.40
CA GLN A 7 29.84 -19.42 -34.66
C GLN A 7 28.77 -20.48 -34.30
N ARG A 8 27.50 -20.36 -34.76
CA ARG A 8 26.68 -21.42 -35.43
C ARG A 8 25.15 -21.24 -35.35
N LYS A 9 24.45 -21.79 -36.35
CA LYS A 9 22.99 -21.92 -36.53
C LYS A 9 22.42 -23.17 -35.83
N PRO A 10 21.08 -23.29 -35.67
CA PRO A 10 20.22 -24.02 -36.64
C PRO A 10 18.92 -23.24 -36.99
N LYS A 11 18.23 -23.38 -38.14
CA LYS A 11 17.36 -24.49 -38.65
C LYS A 11 16.28 -24.92 -37.62
N SER A 12 14.99 -25.13 -37.93
CA SER A 12 14.18 -25.16 -39.18
C SER A 12 12.68 -25.23 -38.78
N LYS A 13 11.67 -24.83 -39.56
CA LYS A 13 10.91 -25.62 -40.58
C LYS A 13 9.57 -24.90 -40.82
N HIS A 14 8.97 -25.02 -42.01
CA HIS A 14 7.60 -25.57 -42.17
C HIS A 14 7.34 -25.90 -43.66
N SER A 15 6.27 -26.65 -43.92
CA SER A 15 6.12 -27.48 -45.13
C SER A 15 4.90 -27.14 -45.97
N ARG A 16 5.11 -27.10 -47.29
CA ARG A 16 4.22 -27.58 -48.39
C ARG A 16 2.69 -27.41 -48.26
N LEU A 17 2.12 -26.72 -49.24
CA LEU A 17 0.86 -27.12 -49.89
C LEU A 17 1.10 -27.39 -51.39
N VAL A 18 0.22 -28.15 -52.04
CA VAL A 18 0.42 -28.70 -53.40
C VAL A 18 -0.81 -28.47 -54.29
N GLY A 19 -0.56 -28.05 -55.53
CA GLY A 19 -1.49 -28.03 -56.67
C GLY A 19 -0.91 -27.12 -57.76
N ALA A 20 -0.56 -27.45 -59.01
CA ALA A 20 -0.80 -28.54 -59.98
C ALA A 20 -1.38 -27.92 -61.28
N GLY A 21 -0.58 -27.82 -62.36
CA GLY A 21 -1.04 -27.29 -63.66
C GLY A 21 0.07 -27.05 -64.70
N ALA A 22 0.03 -27.81 -65.80
CA ALA A 22 0.86 -27.80 -67.02
C ALA A 22 0.83 -26.47 -67.84
N ALA A 23 1.67 -26.15 -68.86
CA ALA A 23 2.94 -26.71 -69.42
C ALA A 23 3.53 -25.77 -70.53
N ILE A 24 4.61 -26.21 -71.22
CA ILE A 24 5.26 -25.66 -72.47
C ILE A 24 6.18 -24.44 -72.25
N GLY A 25 7.39 -24.30 -72.86
CA GLY A 25 8.21 -25.30 -73.58
C GLY A 25 9.01 -24.84 -74.82
N ALA A 26 10.03 -23.97 -74.70
CA ALA A 26 11.20 -23.77 -75.62
C ALA A 26 12.12 -22.69 -74.99
N PHE A 27 13.44 -22.78 -74.77
CA PHE A 27 14.62 -23.39 -75.42
C PHE A 27 15.22 -22.57 -76.59
N LEU A 28 16.26 -21.76 -76.31
CA LEU A 28 17.30 -21.35 -77.26
C LEU A 28 18.62 -20.98 -76.54
N THR A 29 19.71 -21.22 -77.25
CA THR A 29 21.10 -21.55 -76.85
C THR A 29 22.03 -20.42 -76.35
N PHE A 30 23.25 -20.81 -75.94
CA PHE A 30 24.26 -20.05 -75.17
C PHE A 30 25.57 -19.76 -75.96
N GLY A 31 26.29 -18.69 -75.61
CA GLY A 31 27.68 -18.39 -76.03
C GLY A 31 27.86 -16.99 -76.67
N LEU A 32 28.95 -16.22 -76.48
CA LEU A 32 30.26 -16.42 -75.81
C LEU A 32 30.78 -15.06 -75.23
N THR A 33 31.66 -15.12 -74.22
CA THR A 33 32.48 -13.99 -73.66
C THR A 33 33.97 -14.21 -74.03
N PRO A 34 34.98 -13.32 -73.79
CA PRO A 34 35.13 -12.20 -72.82
C PRO A 34 35.73 -10.88 -73.46
N ALA A 35 36.27 -9.84 -72.79
CA ALA A 35 36.76 -9.62 -71.42
C ALA A 35 36.74 -8.12 -70.99
N VAL A 36 36.85 -7.86 -69.68
CA VAL A 36 36.98 -6.52 -69.04
C VAL A 36 38.34 -6.43 -68.31
N PRO A 37 38.84 -5.23 -67.95
CA PRO A 37 38.71 -4.78 -66.55
C PRO A 37 38.48 -3.25 -66.41
N ALA A 38 37.97 -2.70 -65.30
CA ALA A 38 37.54 -3.29 -64.03
C ALA A 38 36.28 -2.57 -63.51
N ALA A 39 35.39 -3.30 -62.87
CA ALA A 39 34.24 -2.76 -62.12
C ALA A 39 34.38 -3.10 -60.64
N HIS A 40 34.03 -2.16 -59.76
CA HIS A 40 33.74 -2.44 -58.36
C HIS A 40 32.22 -2.43 -58.18
N ALA A 41 31.73 -3.44 -57.45
CA ALA A 41 30.35 -3.90 -57.47
C ALA A 41 29.29 -2.86 -57.09
N ASP A 42 28.42 -2.53 -58.06
CA ASP A 42 27.00 -2.30 -57.83
C ASP A 42 26.22 -3.56 -58.23
N GLY A 43 25.18 -3.88 -57.47
CA GLY A 43 24.48 -5.16 -57.54
C GLY A 43 23.14 -5.10 -58.23
N LEU A 44 23.05 -5.73 -59.41
CA LEU A 44 21.79 -6.06 -60.11
C LEU A 44 20.86 -4.87 -60.36
N ASP A 45 21.39 -3.90 -61.09
CA ASP A 45 20.58 -2.88 -61.73
C ASP A 45 19.72 -3.48 -62.85
N LEU A 46 18.42 -3.18 -62.83
CA LEU A 46 17.42 -3.61 -63.81
C LEU A 46 16.89 -2.44 -64.64
N ASP A 47 17.55 -1.27 -64.63
CA ASP A 47 17.08 -0.04 -65.28
C ASP A 47 16.75 -0.21 -66.76
N TRP A 48 17.47 -1.06 -67.52
CA TRP A 48 17.12 -1.34 -68.93
C TRP A 48 15.79 -2.10 -69.13
N LEU A 49 15.34 -2.83 -68.11
CA LEU A 49 14.04 -3.50 -68.07
C LEU A 49 12.96 -2.56 -67.50
N VAL A 50 13.35 -1.55 -66.72
CA VAL A 50 12.45 -0.47 -66.29
C VAL A 50 12.19 0.49 -67.46
N GLU A 51 13.21 1.01 -68.15
CA GLU A 51 13.08 1.91 -69.31
C GLU A 51 12.27 1.29 -70.48
N LEU A 52 12.24 -0.04 -70.61
CA LEU A 52 11.42 -0.73 -71.62
C LEU A 52 9.92 -0.81 -71.26
N PHE A 53 9.57 -0.58 -69.99
CA PHE A 53 8.20 -0.70 -69.47
C PHE A 53 7.70 0.54 -68.68
N THR A 54 8.54 1.54 -68.44
CA THR A 54 8.11 2.90 -68.10
C THR A 54 7.67 3.60 -69.38
N PRO A 55 6.37 3.91 -69.56
CA PRO A 55 5.97 4.75 -70.67
C PRO A 55 6.62 6.13 -70.53
N ASP A 56 7.16 6.62 -71.64
CA ASP A 56 7.42 8.05 -71.84
C ASP A 56 6.10 8.81 -71.54
N PRO A 57 6.10 9.88 -70.72
CA PRO A 57 4.88 10.61 -70.35
C PRO A 57 3.98 11.06 -71.51
N GLY A 58 4.50 11.13 -72.74
CA GLY A 58 3.73 11.46 -73.94
C GLY A 58 3.10 10.28 -74.71
N VAL A 59 3.39 9.02 -74.39
CA VAL A 59 3.02 7.87 -75.24
C VAL A 59 1.95 6.99 -74.59
N ALA A 60 0.82 6.80 -75.29
CA ALA A 60 -0.31 6.03 -74.81
C ALA A 60 0.04 4.54 -74.59
N ALA A 61 0.23 4.14 -73.33
CA ALA A 61 0.70 2.81 -72.92
C ALA A 61 -0.24 1.61 -73.24
N ASP A 62 -1.32 1.82 -73.98
CA ASP A 62 -2.31 0.81 -74.39
C ASP A 62 -3.21 1.35 -75.54
N SER A 63 -2.59 1.93 -76.58
CA SER A 63 -3.17 1.76 -77.92
C SER A 63 -2.86 0.34 -78.38
N ASP A 64 -3.78 -0.32 -79.11
CA ASP A 64 -3.43 -1.57 -79.79
C ASP A 64 -2.20 -1.27 -80.68
N PRO A 65 -1.01 -1.87 -80.43
CA PRO A 65 0.19 -1.54 -81.18
C PRO A 65 0.12 -2.02 -82.65
N PHE A 66 -0.94 -2.74 -83.02
CA PHE A 66 -1.27 -3.13 -84.38
C PHE A 66 -2.53 -2.41 -84.92
N GLY A 67 -3.05 -1.43 -84.19
CA GLY A 67 -4.18 -0.59 -84.56
C GLY A 67 -3.86 0.31 -85.76
N THR A 68 -4.86 0.54 -86.62
CA THR A 68 -4.66 1.26 -87.90
C THR A 68 -4.28 2.73 -87.72
N ALA A 69 -4.79 3.39 -86.68
CA ALA A 69 -4.41 4.76 -86.34
C ALA A 69 -2.96 4.84 -85.82
N ALA A 70 -2.59 4.00 -84.84
CA ALA A 70 -1.23 3.96 -84.27
C ALA A 70 -0.15 3.63 -85.32
N LEU A 71 -0.43 2.69 -86.24
CA LEU A 71 0.46 2.39 -87.37
C LEU A 71 0.60 3.56 -88.35
N PHE A 72 -0.46 4.34 -88.58
CA PHE A 72 -0.39 5.52 -89.45
C PHE A 72 0.39 6.67 -88.79
N ASP A 73 0.21 6.86 -87.49
CA ASP A 73 0.93 7.85 -86.68
C ASP A 73 2.45 7.62 -86.81
N GLN A 74 2.91 6.46 -86.33
CA GLN A 74 4.34 6.12 -86.22
C GLN A 74 5.06 5.95 -87.57
N LEU A 75 4.37 5.45 -88.61
CA LEU A 75 5.01 5.14 -89.90
C LEU A 75 4.89 6.27 -90.93
N PHE A 76 3.97 7.23 -90.75
CA PHE A 76 3.69 8.25 -91.76
C PHE A 76 3.54 9.66 -91.19
N TYR A 77 2.74 9.85 -90.14
CA TYR A 77 2.49 11.19 -89.61
C TYR A 77 3.67 11.74 -88.79
N ASP A 78 4.18 10.99 -87.80
CA ASP A 78 5.32 11.43 -86.97
C ASP A 78 6.57 11.78 -87.80
N PRO A 79 7.01 10.96 -88.79
CA PRO A 79 8.16 11.30 -89.63
C PRO A 79 7.91 12.52 -90.53
N LEU A 80 6.67 12.75 -90.95
CA LEU A 80 6.27 13.91 -91.75
C LEU A 80 6.26 15.19 -90.90
N ASN A 81 5.59 15.14 -89.74
CA ASN A 81 5.52 16.22 -88.78
C ASN A 81 6.92 16.62 -88.29
N THR A 82 7.77 15.65 -87.89
CA THR A 82 9.16 15.90 -87.48
C THR A 82 9.96 16.66 -88.55
N GLN A 83 9.78 16.33 -89.83
CA GLN A 83 10.44 17.05 -90.93
C GLN A 83 9.85 18.45 -91.17
N ILE A 84 8.54 18.62 -90.98
CA ILE A 84 7.87 19.94 -91.02
C ILE A 84 8.38 20.83 -89.87
N GLN A 85 8.49 20.30 -88.65
CA GLN A 85 9.02 21.02 -87.48
C GLN A 85 10.49 21.40 -87.68
N ALA A 86 11.32 20.46 -88.15
CA ALA A 86 12.72 20.72 -88.48
C ALA A 86 12.90 21.76 -89.59
N TRP A 87 11.97 21.86 -90.54
CA TRP A 87 11.95 22.95 -91.52
C TRP A 87 11.57 24.28 -90.88
N ILE A 88 10.43 24.32 -90.16
CA ILE A 88 9.84 25.53 -89.57
C ILE A 88 10.83 26.24 -88.63
N THR A 89 11.56 25.48 -87.82
CA THR A 89 12.52 25.96 -86.81
C THR A 89 13.95 26.14 -87.35
N SER A 90 14.21 25.85 -88.62
CA SER A 90 15.56 26.03 -89.19
C SER A 90 15.85 27.51 -89.50
N PRO A 91 17.07 28.03 -89.25
CA PRO A 91 17.42 29.43 -89.54
C PRO A 91 17.28 29.86 -91.01
N PHE A 92 17.25 28.89 -91.94
CA PHE A 92 16.94 29.13 -93.35
C PHE A 92 15.42 29.10 -93.62
N GLY A 93 14.71 28.12 -93.04
CA GLY A 93 13.25 28.02 -93.12
C GLY A 93 12.57 29.27 -92.56
N GLU A 94 12.97 29.77 -91.38
CA GLU A 94 12.44 30.99 -90.77
C GLU A 94 12.46 32.20 -91.71
N GLN A 95 13.56 32.41 -92.45
CA GLN A 95 13.70 33.52 -93.40
C GLN A 95 12.71 33.38 -94.58
N ILE A 96 12.56 32.17 -95.11
CA ILE A 96 11.63 31.86 -96.19
C ILE A 96 10.17 31.98 -95.72
N ASN A 97 9.85 31.38 -94.57
CA ASN A 97 8.52 31.39 -93.94
C ASN A 97 8.09 32.83 -93.62
N THR A 98 8.99 33.66 -93.08
CA THR A 98 8.76 35.10 -92.85
C THR A 98 8.42 35.83 -94.14
N GLY A 99 9.16 35.58 -95.23
CA GLY A 99 8.87 36.16 -96.55
C GLY A 99 7.50 35.73 -97.11
N ILE A 100 7.14 34.46 -96.96
CA ILE A 100 5.84 33.91 -97.40
C ILE A 100 4.68 34.51 -96.60
N ASN A 101 4.80 34.55 -95.27
CA ASN A 101 3.77 35.12 -94.38
C ASN A 101 3.55 36.63 -94.65
N GLN A 102 4.63 37.39 -94.88
CA GLN A 102 4.55 38.81 -95.25
C GLN A 102 3.92 39.01 -96.64
N LEU A 103 4.27 38.17 -97.63
CA LEU A 103 3.72 38.25 -98.99
C LEU A 103 2.21 37.97 -99.03
N LEU A 104 1.73 37.03 -98.21
CA LEU A 104 0.33 36.62 -98.17
C LEU A 104 -0.51 37.44 -97.17
N GLY A 105 0.13 38.26 -96.32
CA GLY A 105 -0.55 39.04 -95.28
C GLY A 105 -1.23 38.19 -94.21
N ALA A 106 -0.83 36.93 -94.07
CA ALA A 106 -1.45 35.93 -93.21
C ALA A 106 -0.38 34.97 -92.65
N TYR A 107 -0.60 34.49 -91.43
CA TYR A 107 0.27 33.50 -90.81
C TYR A 107 -0.07 32.10 -91.37
N VAL A 108 0.68 31.66 -92.38
CA VAL A 108 0.39 30.40 -93.12
C VAL A 108 1.40 29.30 -92.85
N ILE A 109 2.66 29.63 -92.54
CA ILE A 109 3.71 28.66 -92.19
C ILE A 109 4.45 29.15 -90.94
N GLY A 110 4.45 28.32 -89.90
CA GLY A 110 5.08 28.60 -88.61
C GLY A 110 4.28 28.04 -87.44
N ASN A 111 4.94 27.71 -86.33
CA ASN A 111 4.25 27.25 -85.13
C ASN A 111 3.60 28.41 -84.40
N GLY A 112 2.53 28.12 -83.67
CA GLY A 112 1.98 29.05 -82.71
C GLY A 112 3.02 29.44 -81.67
N VAL A 113 2.92 30.68 -81.18
CA VAL A 113 3.78 31.13 -80.07
C VAL A 113 3.23 30.54 -78.78
N ASP A 114 4.09 29.87 -78.02
CA ASP A 114 3.70 29.29 -76.73
C ASP A 114 3.21 30.37 -75.75
N GLY A 115 2.34 29.94 -74.84
CA GLY A 115 1.79 30.77 -73.79
C GLY A 115 2.88 31.34 -72.88
N THR A 116 2.57 32.48 -72.28
CA THR A 116 3.42 33.14 -71.27
C THR A 116 2.58 33.52 -70.06
N ALA A 117 3.20 33.80 -68.91
CA ALA A 117 2.47 34.20 -67.70
C ALA A 117 1.47 35.35 -67.92
N ASP A 118 1.81 36.33 -68.78
CA ASP A 118 0.96 37.47 -69.11
C ASP A 118 -0.09 37.17 -70.20
N ASN A 119 0.16 36.17 -71.06
CA ASN A 119 -0.74 35.73 -72.13
C ASN A 119 -0.76 34.19 -72.15
N PRO A 120 -1.58 33.54 -71.29
CA PRO A 120 -1.39 32.12 -71.00
C PRO A 120 -1.70 31.17 -72.16
N ASN A 121 -2.60 31.54 -73.06
CA ASN A 121 -3.01 30.64 -74.15
C ASN A 121 -1.96 30.63 -75.26
N GLY A 122 -1.66 29.43 -75.77
CA GLY A 122 -0.83 29.24 -76.96
C GLY A 122 -1.48 29.83 -78.20
N GLY A 123 -0.66 30.43 -79.07
CA GLY A 123 -1.07 30.96 -80.35
C GLY A 123 -1.46 29.85 -81.34
N ALA A 124 -2.31 30.18 -82.32
CA ALA A 124 -2.61 29.25 -83.40
C ALA A 124 -1.41 29.05 -84.34
N GLY A 125 -1.25 27.82 -84.85
CA GLY A 125 -0.28 27.49 -85.88
C GLY A 125 -0.61 28.14 -87.23
N GLY A 126 0.36 28.12 -88.14
CA GLY A 126 0.21 28.61 -89.50
C GLY A 126 -0.88 27.85 -90.26
N LEU A 127 -1.74 28.57 -90.99
CA LEU A 127 -2.91 28.04 -91.70
C LEU A 127 -2.63 26.80 -92.57
N TRP A 128 -1.41 26.62 -93.08
CA TRP A 128 -1.01 25.47 -93.88
C TRP A 128 -0.10 24.48 -93.13
N PHE A 129 0.93 24.98 -92.46
CA PHE A 129 1.91 24.14 -91.77
C PHE A 129 2.36 24.79 -90.46
N GLY A 130 2.18 24.06 -89.36
CA GLY A 130 2.69 24.43 -88.05
C GLY A 130 1.79 23.93 -86.94
N ASN A 131 2.42 23.56 -85.83
CA ASN A 131 1.70 23.17 -84.63
C ASN A 131 1.08 24.39 -83.96
N GLY A 132 0.05 24.19 -83.15
CA GLY A 132 -0.33 25.19 -82.15
C GLY A 132 0.80 25.39 -81.15
N GLY A 133 0.88 26.59 -80.57
CA GLY A 133 1.77 26.82 -79.43
C GLY A 133 1.18 26.18 -78.18
N ASP A 134 2.03 25.76 -77.26
CA ASP A 134 1.58 25.17 -76.00
C ASP A 134 0.98 26.22 -75.07
N GLY A 135 0.09 25.81 -74.17
CA GLY A 135 -0.44 26.64 -73.10
C GLY A 135 0.57 26.84 -71.98
N PHE A 136 0.50 27.97 -71.29
CA PHE A 136 1.38 28.27 -70.16
C PHE A 136 0.97 27.56 -68.86
N ASP A 137 1.91 26.84 -68.26
CA ASP A 137 1.79 26.23 -66.94
C ASP A 137 1.72 27.28 -65.84
N GLN A 138 0.60 27.34 -65.12
CA GLN A 138 0.40 28.31 -64.05
C GLN A 138 1.01 27.83 -62.74
N SER A 139 1.95 28.61 -62.20
CA SER A 139 2.43 28.45 -60.82
C SER A 139 1.65 29.29 -59.80
N ALA A 140 0.80 30.22 -60.26
CA ALA A 140 0.00 31.09 -59.42
C ALA A 140 -1.31 30.39 -58.96
N ALA A 141 -1.50 30.27 -57.64
CA ALA A 141 -2.69 29.64 -57.07
C ALA A 141 -4.00 30.30 -57.55
N GLY A 142 -5.00 29.48 -57.89
CA GLY A 142 -6.30 29.94 -58.39
C GLY A 142 -6.32 30.40 -59.87
N VAL A 143 -5.20 30.34 -60.59
CA VAL A 143 -5.13 30.70 -62.01
C VAL A 143 -5.14 29.43 -62.87
N ALA A 144 -6.10 29.33 -63.79
CA ALA A 144 -6.24 28.18 -64.67
C ALA A 144 -5.14 28.16 -65.75
N GLY A 145 -4.72 26.95 -66.12
CA GLY A 145 -3.69 26.72 -67.12
C GLY A 145 -4.03 27.31 -68.47
N GLY A 146 -3.01 27.69 -69.23
CA GLY A 146 -3.19 28.22 -70.58
C GLY A 146 -3.79 27.19 -71.53
N ASN A 147 -4.73 27.58 -72.38
CA ASN A 147 -5.22 26.68 -73.43
C ASN A 147 -4.19 26.54 -74.55
N GLY A 148 -4.03 25.32 -75.08
CA GLY A 148 -3.20 25.06 -76.24
C GLY A 148 -3.76 25.69 -77.52
N GLY A 149 -2.86 26.12 -78.41
CA GLY A 149 -3.22 26.68 -79.71
C GLY A 149 -3.72 25.61 -80.68
N ALA A 150 -4.65 25.97 -81.57
CA ALA A 150 -5.06 25.09 -82.66
C ALA A 150 -4.03 25.10 -83.82
N ALA A 151 -3.85 23.97 -84.47
CA ALA A 151 -3.05 23.87 -85.70
C ALA A 151 -3.82 24.30 -86.96
N GLY A 152 -3.11 24.41 -88.08
CA GLY A 152 -3.67 24.78 -89.39
C GLY A 152 -4.19 23.58 -90.20
N MET A 153 -3.67 23.41 -91.41
CA MET A 153 -3.97 22.25 -92.27
C MET A 153 -3.15 21.02 -91.87
N PHE A 154 -1.86 21.22 -91.55
CA PHE A 154 -0.94 20.22 -91.05
C PHE A 154 -0.26 20.70 -89.77
N GLY A 155 -0.25 19.83 -88.76
CA GLY A 155 0.37 20.07 -87.46
C GLY A 155 -0.54 19.66 -86.31
N ASP A 156 0.05 19.51 -85.14
CA ASP A 156 -0.65 19.11 -83.92
C ASP A 156 -1.14 20.32 -83.15
N GLY A 157 -2.27 20.18 -82.46
CA GLY A 157 -2.68 21.17 -81.48
C GLY A 157 -1.68 21.22 -80.33
N GLY A 158 -1.38 22.43 -79.84
CA GLY A 158 -0.50 22.59 -78.68
C GLY A 158 -1.12 21.98 -77.43
N ALA A 159 -0.31 21.54 -76.48
CA ALA A 159 -0.78 21.07 -75.18
C ALA A 159 -1.50 22.20 -74.42
N GLY A 160 -2.49 21.86 -73.60
CA GLY A 160 -2.98 22.74 -72.55
C GLY A 160 -1.97 22.75 -71.40
N GLY A 161 -1.66 23.94 -70.88
CA GLY A 161 -0.76 24.10 -69.73
C GLY A 161 -1.44 23.72 -68.41
N ASP A 162 -0.64 23.40 -67.41
CA ASP A 162 -1.10 23.00 -66.08
C ASP A 162 -1.77 24.14 -65.31
N GLY A 163 -2.77 23.77 -64.50
CA GLY A 163 -3.47 24.67 -63.60
C GLY A 163 -2.67 24.98 -62.34
N GLY A 164 -2.64 26.25 -61.93
CA GLY A 164 -2.09 26.64 -60.65
C GLY A 164 -2.93 26.09 -59.49
N ALA A 165 -2.35 26.03 -58.29
CA ALA A 165 -2.96 25.34 -57.14
C ALA A 165 -4.46 25.70 -56.94
N GLY A 166 -5.34 24.70 -57.00
CA GLY A 166 -6.80 24.81 -56.90
C GLY A 166 -7.54 25.20 -58.19
N ALA A 167 -6.84 25.37 -59.32
CA ALA A 167 -7.41 25.76 -60.60
C ALA A 167 -7.31 24.65 -61.66
N ALA A 168 -8.19 24.71 -62.66
CA ALA A 168 -8.22 23.72 -63.74
C ALA A 168 -7.02 23.83 -64.69
N GLY A 169 -6.63 22.71 -65.29
CA GLY A 169 -5.71 22.70 -66.42
C GLY A 169 -6.33 23.30 -67.69
N GLY A 170 -5.49 23.82 -68.58
CA GLY A 170 -5.92 24.35 -69.87
C GLY A 170 -6.38 23.24 -70.81
N ILE A 171 -7.30 23.57 -71.73
CA ILE A 171 -7.70 22.61 -72.76
C ILE A 171 -6.61 22.47 -73.82
N GLY A 172 -6.45 21.25 -74.35
CA GLY A 172 -5.56 20.98 -75.48
C GLY A 172 -6.07 21.62 -76.78
N GLY A 173 -5.13 22.03 -77.62
CA GLY A 173 -5.39 22.63 -78.92
C GLY A 173 -5.96 21.64 -79.94
N THR A 174 -6.77 22.12 -80.87
CA THR A 174 -7.33 21.29 -81.96
C THR A 174 -6.26 20.92 -82.99
N GLY A 175 -6.21 19.65 -83.39
CA GLY A 175 -5.31 19.16 -84.44
C GLY A 175 -5.70 19.65 -85.85
N GLY A 176 -4.74 19.61 -86.78
CA GLY A 176 -4.90 20.16 -88.13
C GLY A 176 -6.02 19.53 -88.97
N TRP A 177 -6.72 20.35 -89.76
CA TRP A 177 -7.95 19.93 -90.46
C TRP A 177 -7.75 18.93 -91.62
N LEU A 178 -6.51 18.69 -92.06
CA LEU A 178 -6.20 17.63 -93.03
C LEU A 178 -5.46 16.46 -92.37
N MET A 179 -4.35 16.72 -91.69
CA MET A 179 -3.72 15.77 -90.77
C MET A 179 -3.19 16.50 -89.53
N GLY A 180 -3.53 16.01 -88.35
CA GLY A 180 -2.96 16.49 -87.10
C GLY A 180 -3.59 15.89 -85.85
N ASN A 181 -2.77 15.59 -84.85
CA ASN A 181 -3.22 15.11 -83.55
C ASN A 181 -3.72 16.29 -82.71
N GLY A 182 -4.72 16.05 -81.86
CA GLY A 182 -5.17 17.01 -80.86
C GLY A 182 -4.18 17.07 -79.70
N GLY A 183 -3.92 18.27 -79.17
CA GLY A 183 -3.03 18.46 -78.02
C GLY A 183 -3.60 17.83 -76.76
N ALA A 184 -2.74 17.37 -75.84
CA ALA A 184 -3.19 16.92 -74.52
C ALA A 184 -3.79 18.09 -73.72
N GLY A 185 -4.74 17.82 -72.82
CA GLY A 185 -5.18 18.77 -71.82
C GLY A 185 -4.23 18.82 -70.62
N GLY A 186 -4.03 20.01 -70.04
CA GLY A 186 -3.15 20.19 -68.88
C GLY A 186 -3.72 19.59 -67.59
N ALA A 187 -2.88 19.29 -66.63
CA ALA A 187 -3.29 18.78 -65.33
C ALA A 187 -3.97 19.87 -64.48
N GLY A 188 -4.90 19.45 -63.62
CA GLY A 188 -5.51 20.31 -62.62
C GLY A 188 -4.57 20.56 -61.43
N GLY A 189 -4.52 21.79 -60.94
CA GLY A 189 -3.65 22.16 -59.82
C GLY A 189 -4.11 21.57 -58.48
N ILE A 190 -3.16 21.17 -57.63
CA ILE A 190 -3.40 20.65 -56.27
C ILE A 190 -4.20 21.68 -55.45
N GLY A 191 -5.21 21.24 -54.69
CA GLY A 191 -6.06 22.10 -53.88
C GLY A 191 -5.31 22.89 -52.79
N ILE A 192 -5.96 23.91 -52.25
CA ILE A 192 -5.41 24.80 -51.20
C ILE A 192 -6.32 24.89 -49.98
N ASN A 193 -5.75 24.93 -48.77
CA ASN A 193 -6.45 25.17 -47.49
C ASN A 193 -7.68 24.25 -47.23
N GLY A 194 -7.55 22.94 -47.44
CA GLY A 194 -8.67 21.98 -47.36
C GLY A 194 -9.65 22.06 -48.54
N GLY A 195 -9.39 22.91 -49.54
CA GLY A 195 -10.14 23.01 -50.79
C GLY A 195 -9.86 21.86 -51.76
N ALA A 196 -10.77 21.67 -52.70
CA ALA A 196 -10.65 20.65 -53.74
C ALA A 196 -9.50 20.93 -54.71
N GLY A 197 -8.99 19.87 -55.34
CA GLY A 197 -8.09 19.99 -56.49
C GLY A 197 -8.81 20.48 -57.74
N GLY A 198 -8.07 21.15 -58.62
CA GLY A 198 -8.57 21.59 -59.92
C GLY A 198 -8.88 20.42 -60.84
N THR A 199 -9.80 20.61 -61.79
CA THR A 199 -10.10 19.59 -62.80
C THR A 199 -9.02 19.57 -63.89
N GLY A 200 -8.72 18.39 -64.42
CA GLY A 200 -7.89 18.29 -65.62
C GLY A 200 -8.54 18.96 -66.82
N GLY A 201 -7.72 19.55 -67.69
CA GLY A 201 -8.15 20.14 -68.96
C GLY A 201 -8.61 19.06 -69.93
N ALA A 202 -9.59 19.37 -70.78
CA ALA A 202 -9.99 18.47 -71.85
C ALA A 202 -8.89 18.37 -72.92
N GLY A 203 -8.67 17.19 -73.47
CA GLY A 203 -7.82 17.01 -74.64
C GLY A 203 -8.44 17.66 -75.88
N GLY A 204 -7.59 18.13 -76.79
CA GLY A 204 -8.00 18.77 -78.03
C GLY A 204 -8.58 17.76 -79.03
N ASP A 205 -9.61 18.16 -79.76
CA ASP A 205 -10.18 17.34 -80.83
C ASP A 205 -9.23 17.21 -82.04
N ALA A 206 -9.28 16.07 -82.71
CA ALA A 206 -8.67 15.86 -84.02
C ALA A 206 -9.75 15.94 -85.12
N ILE A 207 -9.83 17.10 -85.76
CA ILE A 207 -10.81 17.39 -86.84
C ILE A 207 -10.28 17.06 -88.24
N GLY A 208 -9.14 16.35 -88.33
CA GLY A 208 -8.46 16.01 -89.58
C GLY A 208 -9.34 15.19 -90.53
N TRP A 209 -9.33 15.51 -91.83
CA TRP A 209 -10.04 14.71 -92.83
C TRP A 209 -9.37 13.35 -93.09
N LEU A 210 -8.03 13.30 -93.09
CA LEU A 210 -7.26 12.09 -93.37
C LEU A 210 -6.79 11.41 -92.08
N PHE A 211 -6.07 12.13 -91.23
CA PHE A 211 -5.45 11.57 -90.02
C PHE A 211 -5.59 12.51 -88.81
N GLY A 212 -5.69 11.92 -87.62
CA GLY A 212 -5.51 12.63 -86.36
C GLY A 212 -6.11 11.89 -85.18
N ASN A 213 -5.31 11.65 -84.15
CA ASN A 213 -5.72 11.12 -82.86
C ASN A 213 -6.19 12.26 -81.95
N GLY A 214 -7.31 12.08 -81.24
CA GLY A 214 -7.77 13.04 -80.25
C GLY A 214 -6.82 13.09 -79.05
N GLY A 215 -6.57 14.28 -78.50
CA GLY A 215 -5.64 14.48 -77.39
C GLY A 215 -6.13 13.84 -76.09
N ALA A 216 -5.22 13.39 -75.24
CA ALA A 216 -5.58 12.88 -73.91
C ALA A 216 -6.13 14.01 -73.02
N GLY A 217 -7.12 13.71 -72.18
CA GLY A 217 -7.55 14.61 -71.11
C GLY A 217 -6.53 14.64 -69.97
N GLY A 218 -6.30 15.82 -69.41
CA GLY A 218 -5.36 16.01 -68.30
C GLY A 218 -5.84 15.39 -66.99
N GLU A 219 -4.91 15.12 -66.07
CA GLU A 219 -5.23 14.54 -64.77
C GLU A 219 -5.94 15.55 -63.85
N GLY A 220 -6.79 15.06 -62.96
CA GLY A 220 -7.38 15.87 -61.90
C GLY A 220 -6.37 16.14 -60.77
N GLY A 221 -6.34 17.37 -60.27
CA GLY A 221 -5.47 17.74 -59.15
C GLY A 221 -5.86 17.05 -57.84
N ALA A 222 -4.89 16.75 -56.99
CA ALA A 222 -5.16 16.21 -55.66
C ALA A 222 -5.86 17.25 -54.76
N GLY A 223 -6.76 16.80 -53.89
CA GLY A 223 -7.38 17.64 -52.86
C GLY A 223 -6.40 18.03 -51.75
N ALA A 224 -6.56 19.22 -51.17
CA ALA A 224 -5.72 19.65 -50.06
C ALA A 224 -5.93 18.81 -48.79
N GLY A 225 -4.87 18.54 -48.04
CA GLY A 225 -5.00 18.03 -46.67
C GLY A 225 -5.77 18.99 -45.76
N GLY A 226 -6.58 18.45 -44.87
CA GLY A 226 -7.28 19.19 -43.83
C GLY A 226 -6.32 19.68 -42.75
N THR A 227 -6.59 20.86 -42.18
CA THR A 227 -5.76 21.43 -41.11
C THR A 227 -5.93 20.66 -39.80
N ALA A 228 -4.85 20.40 -39.07
CA ALA A 228 -4.95 19.85 -37.72
C ALA A 228 -5.72 20.80 -36.79
N GLY A 229 -6.52 20.25 -35.89
CA GLY A 229 -7.26 21.01 -34.89
C GLY A 229 -6.33 21.59 -33.81
N PRO A 230 -6.48 22.86 -33.42
CA PRO A 230 -5.89 23.35 -32.16
C PRO A 230 -6.55 22.66 -30.96
N ALA A 231 -5.92 22.74 -29.78
CA ALA A 231 -6.40 22.05 -28.57
C ALA A 231 -7.89 22.35 -28.28
N ALA A 232 -8.65 21.29 -27.94
CA ALA A 232 -10.12 21.30 -27.82
C ALA A 232 -10.93 21.62 -29.10
N PHE A 233 -10.34 21.54 -30.30
CA PHE A 233 -11.04 21.60 -31.59
C PHE A 233 -10.78 20.36 -32.46
N ALA A 234 -11.77 19.96 -33.27
CA ALA A 234 -11.65 18.84 -34.20
C ALA A 234 -10.73 19.16 -35.40
N GLY A 235 -10.24 18.12 -36.06
CA GLY A 235 -9.47 18.25 -37.30
C GLY A 235 -10.32 18.69 -38.49
N GLY A 236 -9.75 19.48 -39.39
CA GLY A 236 -10.39 19.91 -40.64
C GLY A 236 -10.53 18.75 -41.63
N THR A 237 -11.58 18.76 -42.44
CA THR A 237 -11.78 17.77 -43.50
C THR A 237 -10.78 17.96 -44.65
N GLY A 238 -10.35 16.87 -45.27
CA GLY A 238 -9.59 16.91 -46.51
C GLY A 238 -10.46 17.38 -47.70
N GLY A 239 -9.84 18.09 -48.64
CA GLY A 239 -10.47 18.54 -49.88
C GLY A 239 -10.72 17.41 -50.86
N LEU A 240 -11.70 17.57 -51.75
CA LEU A 240 -12.00 16.59 -52.79
C LEU A 240 -10.90 16.54 -53.86
N GLY A 241 -10.67 15.37 -54.44
CA GLY A 241 -9.88 15.25 -55.66
C GLY A 241 -10.59 15.93 -56.84
N GLY A 242 -9.83 16.58 -57.71
CA GLY A 242 -10.34 17.14 -58.96
C GLY A 242 -10.70 16.04 -59.95
N ASN A 243 -11.70 16.25 -60.79
CA ASN A 243 -12.03 15.30 -61.85
C ASN A 243 -10.99 15.34 -62.98
N GLY A 244 -10.71 14.20 -63.60
CA GLY A 244 -9.91 14.13 -64.81
C GLY A 244 -10.62 14.79 -66.01
N GLY A 245 -9.83 15.36 -66.91
CA GLY A 245 -10.33 15.97 -68.15
C GLY A 245 -10.87 14.93 -69.13
N ALA A 246 -11.82 15.33 -69.97
CA ALA A 246 -12.29 14.45 -71.05
C ALA A 246 -11.22 14.34 -72.15
N GLY A 247 -11.11 13.18 -72.79
CA GLY A 247 -10.29 13.01 -73.98
C GLY A 247 -10.92 13.69 -75.21
N GLY A 248 -10.10 14.22 -76.09
CA GLY A 248 -10.51 14.83 -77.35
C GLY A 248 -11.06 13.78 -78.33
N SER A 249 -12.02 14.17 -79.15
CA SER A 249 -12.64 13.29 -80.14
C SER A 249 -11.89 13.30 -81.47
N SER A 250 -11.98 12.21 -82.26
CA SER A 250 -11.46 12.16 -83.63
C SER A 250 -12.58 11.94 -84.65
N SER A 251 -12.58 12.78 -85.70
CA SER A 251 -13.43 12.61 -86.89
C SER A 251 -12.67 12.10 -88.12
N ALA A 252 -11.41 11.68 -87.96
CA ALA A 252 -10.54 11.32 -89.07
C ALA A 252 -10.88 9.97 -89.71
N GLN A 253 -10.37 9.74 -90.93
CA GLN A 253 -10.39 8.41 -91.56
C GLN A 253 -9.45 7.42 -90.84
N TYR A 254 -8.35 7.93 -90.31
CA TYR A 254 -7.40 7.20 -89.48
C TYR A 254 -7.18 8.01 -88.20
N GLY A 255 -7.77 7.59 -87.08
CA GLY A 255 -7.67 8.37 -85.84
C GLY A 255 -8.50 7.77 -84.70
N ASP A 256 -7.85 7.58 -83.56
CA ASP A 256 -8.48 7.12 -82.32
C ASP A 256 -8.90 8.32 -81.45
N GLY A 257 -9.89 8.12 -80.57
CA GLY A 257 -10.31 9.11 -79.59
C GLY A 257 -9.34 9.13 -78.41
N GLY A 258 -9.06 10.33 -77.88
CA GLY A 258 -8.16 10.50 -76.75
C GLY A 258 -8.68 9.86 -75.48
N ARG A 259 -7.78 9.37 -74.62
CA ARG A 259 -8.15 8.84 -73.30
C ARG A 259 -8.63 9.96 -72.38
N GLY A 260 -9.59 9.66 -71.51
CA GLY A 260 -9.93 10.56 -70.41
C GLY A 260 -8.87 10.53 -69.32
N GLY A 261 -8.59 11.68 -68.71
CA GLY A 261 -7.61 11.83 -67.64
C GLY A 261 -8.03 11.13 -66.35
N THR A 262 -7.06 10.80 -65.51
CA THR A 262 -7.30 10.19 -64.20
C THR A 262 -7.97 11.20 -63.25
N GLY A 263 -8.77 10.70 -62.31
CA GLY A 263 -9.29 11.51 -61.20
C GLY A 263 -8.21 11.74 -60.15
N GLY A 264 -8.14 12.97 -59.62
CA GLY A 264 -7.21 13.34 -58.56
C GLY A 264 -7.53 12.65 -57.23
N THR A 265 -6.53 12.45 -56.39
CA THR A 265 -6.74 11.86 -55.05
C THR A 265 -7.45 12.83 -54.11
N GLY A 266 -8.27 12.30 -53.20
CA GLY A 266 -8.83 13.07 -52.10
C GLY A 266 -7.76 13.44 -51.07
N GLY A 267 -7.85 14.64 -50.51
CA GLY A 267 -6.95 15.10 -49.45
C GLY A 267 -7.18 14.36 -48.15
N THR A 268 -6.13 14.16 -47.35
CA THR A 268 -6.25 13.52 -46.03
C THR A 268 -6.96 14.45 -45.03
N GLY A 269 -7.72 13.90 -44.09
CA GLY A 269 -8.24 14.66 -42.96
C GLY A 269 -7.15 15.13 -42.01
N GLY A 270 -7.34 16.29 -41.38
CA GLY A 270 -6.44 16.82 -40.35
C GLY A 270 -6.58 16.08 -39.03
N ALA A 271 -5.49 16.00 -38.25
CA ALA A 271 -5.55 15.39 -36.91
C ALA A 271 -6.46 16.20 -35.96
N GLY A 272 -7.11 15.51 -35.02
CA GLY A 272 -7.87 16.14 -33.95
C GLY A 272 -6.96 16.87 -32.95
N GLY A 273 -7.43 17.99 -32.40
CA GLY A 273 -6.69 18.72 -31.38
C GLY A 273 -6.67 17.96 -30.05
N SER A 274 -5.54 18.04 -29.34
CA SER A 274 -5.41 17.44 -28.02
C SER A 274 -6.36 18.08 -27.00
N GLY A 275 -6.75 17.30 -25.99
CA GLY A 275 -7.36 17.81 -24.78
C GLY A 275 -6.39 18.69 -23.99
N THR A 276 -6.93 19.69 -23.29
CA THR A 276 -6.14 20.53 -22.38
C THR A 276 -5.91 19.79 -21.06
N ALA A 277 -4.71 19.87 -20.49
CA ALA A 277 -4.51 19.43 -19.11
C ALA A 277 -5.44 20.18 -18.15
N GLY A 278 -5.93 19.49 -17.14
CA GLY A 278 -6.73 20.05 -16.07
C GLY A 278 -5.92 21.03 -15.24
N ALA A 279 -6.55 22.12 -14.79
CA ALA A 279 -5.87 23.11 -13.96
C ALA A 279 -5.66 22.58 -12.54
N ASP A 280 -4.44 22.70 -12.02
CA ASP A 280 -4.16 22.48 -10.60
C ASP A 280 -5.00 23.42 -9.73
N ALA A 281 -5.52 22.90 -8.62
CA ALA A 281 -6.27 23.72 -7.69
C ALA A 281 -5.35 24.68 -6.91
N THR A 282 -5.78 25.94 -6.82
CA THR A 282 -5.03 27.02 -6.14
C THR A 282 -5.66 27.48 -4.83
N VAL A 283 -6.87 26.99 -4.52
CA VAL A 283 -7.60 27.25 -3.27
C VAL A 283 -7.48 26.02 -2.39
N ALA A 284 -7.05 26.17 -1.14
CA ALA A 284 -6.80 25.05 -0.22
C ALA A 284 -8.02 24.13 -0.05
N GLY A 285 -7.78 22.82 -0.11
CA GLY A 285 -8.83 21.78 -0.16
C GLY A 285 -9.63 21.71 -1.47
N GLY A 286 -9.34 22.57 -2.45
CA GLY A 286 -9.98 22.56 -3.76
C GLY A 286 -9.54 21.37 -4.62
N ALA A 287 -10.50 20.74 -5.30
CA ALA A 287 -10.20 19.65 -6.22
C ALA A 287 -9.57 20.14 -7.53
N GLY A 288 -8.61 19.38 -8.06
CA GLY A 288 -7.98 19.64 -9.35
C GLY A 288 -8.98 19.51 -10.50
N GLY A 289 -8.77 20.30 -11.57
CA GLY A 289 -9.58 20.22 -12.77
C GLY A 289 -9.36 18.90 -13.52
N ASN A 290 -10.40 18.35 -14.14
CA ASN A 290 -10.24 17.20 -15.02
C ASN A 290 -9.46 17.59 -16.29
N GLY A 291 -8.72 16.64 -16.84
CA GLY A 291 -8.17 16.72 -18.18
C GLY A 291 -9.28 16.76 -19.22
N GLY A 292 -9.09 17.56 -20.27
CA GLY A 292 -9.99 17.60 -21.42
C GLY A 292 -9.82 16.37 -22.31
N ASP A 293 -10.89 15.99 -22.98
CA ASP A 293 -10.86 14.92 -23.98
C ASP A 293 -10.11 15.36 -25.24
N GLY A 294 -9.46 14.41 -25.90
CA GLY A 294 -8.94 14.56 -27.24
C GLY A 294 -10.07 14.66 -28.27
N MET A 295 -9.92 15.54 -29.27
CA MET A 295 -10.98 15.81 -30.23
C MET A 295 -10.94 14.87 -31.44
N GLN A 296 -12.04 14.81 -32.19
CA GLN A 296 -12.11 13.96 -33.36
C GLN A 296 -11.17 14.42 -34.49
N GLY A 297 -10.54 13.47 -35.17
CA GLY A 297 -9.86 13.70 -36.45
C GLY A 297 -10.84 14.11 -37.56
N GLY A 298 -10.37 14.92 -38.51
CA GLY A 298 -11.17 15.32 -39.67
C GLY A 298 -11.34 14.18 -40.68
N ASN A 299 -12.44 14.17 -41.43
CA ASN A 299 -12.64 13.17 -42.48
C ASN A 299 -11.71 13.40 -43.68
N GLY A 300 -11.34 12.34 -44.39
CA GLY A 300 -10.69 12.44 -45.68
C GLY A 300 -11.65 12.93 -46.77
N GLY A 301 -11.13 13.63 -47.77
CA GLY A 301 -11.88 14.03 -48.95
C GLY A 301 -12.09 12.86 -49.90
N ALA A 302 -13.18 12.86 -50.66
CA ALA A 302 -13.39 11.85 -51.70
C ALA A 302 -12.46 12.07 -52.90
N GLY A 303 -12.10 11.00 -53.61
CA GLY A 303 -11.35 11.06 -54.85
C GLY A 303 -12.17 11.60 -56.01
N GLY A 304 -11.50 12.27 -56.95
CA GLY A 304 -12.12 12.81 -58.16
C GLY A 304 -12.53 11.71 -59.14
N ALA A 305 -13.52 11.99 -59.99
CA ALA A 305 -13.93 11.06 -61.04
C ALA A 305 -12.93 11.06 -62.22
N GLY A 306 -12.72 9.91 -62.84
CA GLY A 306 -11.97 9.77 -64.09
C GLY A 306 -12.74 10.36 -65.27
N GLY A 307 -12.05 11.14 -66.09
CA GLY A 307 -12.62 11.83 -67.25
C GLY A 307 -13.14 10.87 -68.32
N ALA A 308 -14.14 11.28 -69.07
CA ALA A 308 -14.67 10.49 -70.19
C ALA A 308 -13.62 10.35 -71.31
N GLY A 309 -13.57 9.18 -71.95
CA GLY A 309 -12.80 9.01 -73.19
C GLY A 309 -13.46 9.73 -74.37
N GLY A 310 -12.63 10.23 -75.28
CA GLY A 310 -13.07 10.90 -76.51
C GLY A 310 -13.68 9.92 -77.51
N ALA A 311 -14.65 10.39 -78.29
CA ALA A 311 -15.27 9.57 -79.32
C ALA A 311 -14.37 9.46 -80.56
N SER A 312 -14.41 8.32 -81.27
CA SER A 312 -13.93 8.25 -82.66
C SER A 312 -15.04 7.80 -83.59
N THR A 313 -15.08 8.35 -84.80
CA THR A 313 -16.05 7.96 -85.83
C THR A 313 -15.62 6.75 -86.66
N GLN A 314 -14.32 6.45 -86.74
CA GLN A 314 -13.78 5.37 -87.60
C GLN A 314 -12.63 4.57 -86.96
N GLY A 315 -11.94 5.11 -85.96
CA GLY A 315 -10.99 4.38 -85.10
C GLY A 315 -11.63 3.94 -83.78
N ASN A 316 -10.79 3.64 -82.79
CA ASN A 316 -11.22 3.27 -81.45
C ASN A 316 -11.68 4.51 -80.67
N ALA A 317 -12.73 4.37 -79.85
CA ALA A 317 -13.05 5.37 -78.84
C ALA A 317 -12.03 5.29 -77.69
N GLY A 318 -11.70 6.44 -77.10
CA GLY A 318 -10.82 6.51 -75.95
C GLY A 318 -11.42 5.84 -74.72
N LEU A 319 -10.57 5.30 -73.85
CA LEU A 319 -10.99 4.77 -72.56
C LEU A 319 -11.33 5.91 -71.59
N GLN A 320 -12.29 5.67 -70.69
CA GLN A 320 -12.49 6.53 -69.52
C GLN A 320 -11.26 6.43 -68.61
N GLY A 321 -10.86 7.56 -68.02
CA GLY A 321 -9.83 7.58 -66.97
C GLY A 321 -10.26 6.79 -65.73
N THR A 322 -9.28 6.39 -64.93
CA THR A 322 -9.53 5.78 -63.61
C THR A 322 -10.00 6.84 -62.62
N GLY A 323 -10.80 6.44 -61.63
CA GLY A 323 -11.17 7.30 -60.52
C GLY A 323 -10.01 7.46 -59.52
N GLY A 324 -9.92 8.64 -58.91
CA GLY A 324 -8.90 8.92 -57.89
C GLY A 324 -9.22 8.22 -56.57
N ASN A 325 -8.19 7.87 -55.81
CA ASN A 325 -8.38 7.30 -54.47
C ASN A 325 -8.93 8.35 -53.50
N GLY A 326 -9.76 7.93 -52.55
CA GLY A 326 -10.19 8.75 -51.43
C GLY A 326 -9.05 9.02 -50.44
N GLY A 327 -9.08 10.17 -49.79
CA GLY A 327 -8.11 10.54 -48.77
C GLY A 327 -8.34 9.80 -47.46
N ASN A 328 -7.27 9.49 -46.72
CA ASN A 328 -7.39 8.91 -45.39
C ASN A 328 -7.98 9.92 -44.39
N GLY A 329 -8.75 9.44 -43.40
CA GLY A 329 -9.17 10.25 -42.27
C GLY A 329 -8.01 10.62 -41.34
N GLY A 330 -8.11 11.76 -40.67
CA GLY A 330 -7.13 12.23 -39.70
C GLY A 330 -7.19 11.42 -38.40
N ALA A 331 -6.06 11.31 -37.72
CA ALA A 331 -6.00 10.70 -36.38
C ALA A 331 -6.79 11.52 -35.35
N GLY A 332 -7.30 10.87 -34.30
CA GLY A 332 -7.88 11.56 -33.16
C GLY A 332 -6.84 12.31 -32.32
N GLY A 333 -7.30 13.29 -31.54
CA GLY A 333 -6.46 14.05 -30.63
C GLY A 333 -6.11 13.29 -29.36
N ASN A 334 -4.97 13.62 -28.75
CA ASN A 334 -4.54 13.04 -27.48
C ASN A 334 -5.38 13.58 -26.31
N PRO A 335 -5.62 12.79 -25.25
CA PRO A 335 -6.23 13.27 -24.00
C PRO A 335 -5.34 14.28 -23.26
N GLY A 336 -5.93 15.04 -22.34
CA GLY A 336 -5.21 15.79 -21.31
C GLY A 336 -5.16 15.07 -19.97
N ASP A 337 -4.12 15.33 -19.18
CA ASP A 337 -4.01 14.85 -17.78
C ASP A 337 -4.92 15.64 -16.83
N GLY A 338 -5.31 15.03 -15.71
CA GLY A 338 -5.99 15.71 -14.62
C GLY A 338 -5.04 16.56 -13.77
N GLY A 339 -5.50 17.73 -13.34
CA GLY A 339 -4.75 18.64 -12.47
C GLY A 339 -4.69 18.14 -11.02
N ALA A 340 -3.68 18.57 -10.27
CA ALA A 340 -3.52 18.22 -8.86
C ALA A 340 -4.57 18.91 -7.97
N GLY A 341 -4.99 18.22 -6.91
CA GLY A 341 -5.75 18.80 -5.81
C GLY A 341 -4.88 19.71 -4.94
N ALA A 342 -5.47 20.75 -4.36
CA ALA A 342 -4.75 21.71 -3.52
C ALA A 342 -4.52 21.14 -2.13
N ASN A 343 -3.34 21.41 -1.55
CA ASN A 343 -3.09 21.08 -0.15
C ASN A 343 -4.07 21.80 0.78
N GLY A 344 -4.40 21.18 1.92
CA GLY A 344 -5.19 21.78 2.98
C GLY A 344 -4.44 22.88 3.75
N ASN A 345 -5.19 23.68 4.50
CA ASN A 345 -4.67 24.68 5.45
C ASN A 345 -5.56 24.78 6.70
N ALA A 346 -5.21 25.61 7.68
CA ALA A 346 -5.97 25.76 8.92
C ALA A 346 -7.48 26.07 8.77
N GLY A 347 -7.92 26.64 7.62
CA GLY A 347 -9.33 26.93 7.34
C GLY A 347 -10.07 25.83 6.57
N ASN A 348 -9.36 25.10 5.71
CA ASN A 348 -9.82 23.90 5.00
C ASN A 348 -8.76 22.82 5.20
N PRO A 349 -8.80 22.05 6.31
CA PRO A 349 -7.68 21.20 6.70
C PRO A 349 -7.44 20.04 5.73
N ASP A 350 -8.50 19.50 5.12
CA ASP A 350 -8.35 18.38 4.18
C ASP A 350 -7.79 18.84 2.83
N GLY A 351 -6.93 18.01 2.23
CA GLY A 351 -6.43 18.18 0.88
C GLY A 351 -7.51 17.90 -0.16
N GLY A 352 -7.46 18.62 -1.28
CA GLY A 352 -8.40 18.45 -2.37
C GLY A 352 -8.11 17.19 -3.20
N ARG A 353 -9.16 16.62 -3.79
CA ARG A 353 -9.03 15.47 -4.70
C ARG A 353 -8.33 15.86 -6.02
N GLY A 354 -7.50 14.98 -6.58
CA GLY A 354 -6.96 15.15 -7.92
C GLY A 354 -8.02 15.03 -9.03
N GLY A 355 -7.84 15.77 -10.12
CA GLY A 355 -8.73 15.71 -11.29
C GLY A 355 -8.55 14.42 -12.09
N ASN A 356 -9.60 13.97 -12.77
CA ASN A 356 -9.53 12.77 -13.62
C ASN A 356 -8.84 13.08 -14.96
N GLY A 357 -8.20 12.08 -15.56
CA GLY A 357 -7.66 12.18 -16.92
C GLY A 357 -8.75 12.17 -18.01
N GLY A 358 -8.51 12.89 -19.11
CA GLY A 358 -9.43 12.95 -20.26
C GLY A 358 -9.37 11.72 -21.17
N LEU A 359 -10.37 11.57 -22.05
CA LEU A 359 -10.49 10.46 -22.99
C LEU A 359 -9.76 10.71 -24.32
N VAL A 360 -9.36 9.64 -25.02
CA VAL A 360 -8.75 9.71 -26.35
C VAL A 360 -9.76 10.17 -27.41
N GLY A 361 -9.31 10.98 -28.38
CA GLY A 361 -10.13 11.38 -29.52
C GLY A 361 -10.30 10.25 -30.53
N ALA A 362 -11.49 10.16 -31.13
CA ALA A 362 -11.74 9.24 -32.25
C ALA A 362 -11.08 9.74 -33.55
N GLY A 363 -10.69 8.81 -34.42
CA GLY A 363 -10.26 9.18 -35.78
C GLY A 363 -11.40 9.68 -36.67
N GLY A 364 -11.04 10.41 -37.72
CA GLY A 364 -11.95 10.80 -38.80
C GLY A 364 -12.15 9.66 -39.82
N ILE A 365 -13.28 9.67 -40.53
CA ILE A 365 -13.61 8.65 -41.53
C ILE A 365 -12.81 8.90 -42.82
N GLY A 366 -12.36 7.85 -43.49
CA GLY A 366 -11.74 7.97 -44.82
C GLY A 366 -12.76 8.42 -45.88
N GLY A 367 -12.27 9.12 -46.91
CA GLY A 367 -13.11 9.56 -48.03
C GLY A 367 -13.36 8.44 -49.05
N ASP A 368 -14.47 8.52 -49.77
CA ASP A 368 -14.80 7.55 -50.83
C ASP A 368 -13.85 7.65 -52.03
N GLY A 369 -13.60 6.53 -52.71
CA GLY A 369 -12.87 6.52 -53.98
C GLY A 369 -13.75 6.96 -55.16
N GLY A 370 -13.18 7.77 -56.04
CA GLY A 370 -13.87 8.34 -57.20
C GLY A 370 -14.25 7.30 -58.25
N ALA A 371 -15.29 7.60 -59.04
CA ALA A 371 -15.75 6.72 -60.13
C ALA A 371 -14.87 6.86 -61.39
N GLY A 372 -14.70 5.78 -62.14
CA GLY A 372 -13.95 5.76 -63.40
C GLY A 372 -13.99 4.37 -64.05
N SER A 373 -13.14 4.15 -65.06
CA SER A 373 -12.96 2.80 -65.66
C SER A 373 -12.51 1.74 -64.65
N ILE A 374 -11.76 2.18 -63.64
CA ILE A 374 -11.56 1.50 -62.37
C ILE A 374 -11.97 2.50 -61.29
N GLN A 375 -12.79 2.09 -60.32
CA GLN A 375 -13.12 2.92 -59.16
C GLN A 375 -11.88 3.06 -58.27
N GLY A 376 -11.59 4.27 -57.79
CA GLY A 376 -10.53 4.50 -56.83
C GLY A 376 -10.78 3.74 -55.52
N ALA A 377 -9.72 3.44 -54.79
CA ALA A 377 -9.85 2.90 -53.44
C ALA A 377 -10.43 3.95 -52.48
N GLY A 378 -11.27 3.53 -51.54
CA GLY A 378 -11.63 4.37 -50.39
C GLY A 378 -10.44 4.59 -49.47
N GLY A 379 -10.38 5.76 -48.83
CA GLY A 379 -9.37 6.08 -47.82
C GLY A 379 -9.59 5.29 -46.53
N ALA A 380 -8.53 5.07 -45.77
CA ALA A 380 -8.62 4.46 -44.45
C ALA A 380 -9.24 5.43 -43.43
N THR A 381 -10.03 4.93 -42.50
CA THR A 381 -10.42 5.67 -41.27
C THR A 381 -9.16 5.93 -40.44
N GLY A 382 -9.03 7.15 -39.91
CA GLY A 382 -7.93 7.51 -39.03
C GLY A 382 -7.98 6.73 -37.71
N ALA A 383 -6.82 6.52 -37.09
CA ALA A 383 -6.74 5.86 -35.80
C ALA A 383 -7.11 6.82 -34.64
N ALA A 384 -7.71 6.28 -33.58
CA ALA A 384 -7.63 6.91 -32.26
C ALA A 384 -6.20 6.72 -31.70
N PRO A 385 -5.68 7.63 -30.86
CA PRO A 385 -4.42 7.40 -30.15
C PRO A 385 -4.48 6.15 -29.26
N THR A 386 -3.53 5.23 -29.43
CA THR A 386 -3.46 3.95 -28.69
C THR A 386 -2.35 3.90 -27.63
N THR A 387 -1.56 4.97 -27.51
CA THR A 387 -0.42 5.08 -26.58
C THR A 387 -0.40 6.40 -25.81
N SER A 388 -1.40 7.26 -26.02
CA SER A 388 -1.52 8.56 -25.37
C SER A 388 -2.58 8.48 -24.29
N ALA A 389 -2.20 8.87 -23.08
CA ALA A 389 -2.95 8.65 -21.86
C ALA A 389 -3.31 9.99 -21.20
N GLY A 390 -4.53 10.11 -20.70
CA GLY A 390 -4.87 11.13 -19.71
C GLY A 390 -4.69 10.51 -18.33
N HIS A 391 -3.69 10.94 -17.59
CA HIS A 391 -3.40 10.47 -16.23
C HIS A 391 -4.32 11.14 -15.21
N GLY A 392 -4.58 10.45 -14.09
CA GLY A 392 -5.22 11.05 -12.93
C GLY A 392 -4.27 12.01 -12.21
N GLY A 393 -4.75 13.19 -11.84
CA GLY A 393 -4.01 14.16 -11.03
C GLY A 393 -3.80 13.66 -9.60
N ALA A 394 -2.73 14.10 -8.95
CA ALA A 394 -2.48 13.77 -7.55
C ALA A 394 -3.48 14.45 -6.60
N GLY A 395 -3.82 13.80 -5.50
CA GLY A 395 -4.51 14.43 -4.38
C GLY A 395 -3.60 15.40 -3.62
N GLY A 396 -4.18 16.48 -3.10
CA GLY A 396 -3.47 17.44 -2.26
C GLY A 396 -3.19 16.87 -0.87
N ASN A 397 -2.08 17.27 -0.26
CA ASN A 397 -1.75 16.86 1.11
C ASN A 397 -2.70 17.53 2.12
N GLY A 398 -2.99 16.86 3.22
CA GLY A 398 -3.69 17.45 4.35
C GLY A 398 -2.85 18.51 5.06
N TYR A 399 -3.54 19.37 5.80
CA TYR A 399 -2.94 20.45 6.58
C TYR A 399 -2.03 19.90 7.69
N ASP A 400 -0.74 20.22 7.60
CA ASP A 400 0.24 19.95 8.65
C ASP A 400 0.11 21.00 9.76
N ALA A 401 -0.58 20.63 10.84
CA ALA A 401 -0.78 21.47 12.01
C ALA A 401 0.47 21.53 12.91
N ALA A 402 1.39 20.57 12.80
CA ALA A 402 2.67 20.61 13.52
C ALA A 402 3.63 21.66 12.92
N ALA A 403 3.53 21.90 11.60
CA ALA A 403 4.36 22.86 10.89
C ALA A 403 3.86 24.32 10.93
N ASP A 404 2.59 24.58 11.26
CA ASP A 404 2.08 25.95 11.41
C ASP A 404 2.31 26.49 12.84
N PRO A 405 3.18 27.50 13.03
CA PRO A 405 3.41 28.09 14.36
C PRO A 405 2.20 28.85 14.94
N ASN A 406 1.14 29.04 14.16
CA ASN A 406 -0.13 29.65 14.58
C ASN A 406 -1.22 28.61 14.87
N ALA A 407 -0.96 27.32 14.65
CA ALA A 407 -1.89 26.25 15.00
C ALA A 407 -2.19 26.30 16.51
N ILE A 408 -3.44 26.06 16.88
CA ILE A 408 -3.80 25.88 18.29
C ILE A 408 -3.16 24.55 18.74
N ALA A 409 -2.42 24.55 19.84
CA ALA A 409 -1.79 23.35 20.36
C ALA A 409 -2.82 22.21 20.57
N GLY A 410 -2.48 21.00 20.14
CA GLY A 410 -3.40 19.85 20.06
C GLY A 410 -4.35 19.83 18.83
N THR A 411 -4.17 20.74 17.86
CA THR A 411 -4.94 20.72 16.60
C THR A 411 -4.56 19.50 15.75
N ASN A 412 -5.56 18.75 15.29
CA ASN A 412 -5.35 17.61 14.40
C ASN A 412 -4.81 18.05 13.03
N GLY A 413 -3.99 17.20 12.41
CA GLY A 413 -3.67 17.35 11.00
C GLY A 413 -4.88 17.02 10.12
N GLY A 414 -4.95 17.64 8.95
CA GLY A 414 -6.01 17.37 7.97
C GLY A 414 -5.76 16.10 7.17
N ASN A 415 -6.81 15.53 6.57
CA ASN A 415 -6.67 14.34 5.72
C ASN A 415 -6.07 14.71 4.35
N GLY A 416 -5.32 13.81 3.73
CA GLY A 416 -4.94 13.93 2.33
C GLY A 416 -6.14 13.70 1.42
N GLY A 417 -6.16 14.39 0.27
CA GLY A 417 -7.17 14.20 -0.76
C GLY A 417 -6.88 12.97 -1.62
N ASP A 418 -7.92 12.35 -2.18
CA ASP A 418 -7.76 11.18 -3.05
C ASP A 418 -7.12 11.55 -4.41
N GLY A 419 -6.50 10.58 -5.06
CA GLY A 419 -6.07 10.69 -6.46
C GLY A 419 -7.24 10.81 -7.44
N GLY A 420 -6.99 11.45 -8.58
CA GLY A 420 -7.88 11.40 -9.74
C GLY A 420 -7.82 10.05 -10.46
N THR A 421 -8.88 9.65 -11.14
CA THR A 421 -8.86 8.41 -11.92
C THR A 421 -8.15 8.62 -13.26
N GLY A 422 -7.35 7.65 -13.67
CA GLY A 422 -6.78 7.60 -15.01
C GLY A 422 -7.82 7.24 -16.07
N SER A 423 -7.59 7.71 -17.30
CA SER A 423 -8.33 7.29 -18.50
C SER A 423 -8.00 5.84 -18.92
N LEU A 424 -8.48 5.39 -20.08
CA LEU A 424 -8.26 4.02 -20.58
C LEU A 424 -6.78 3.60 -20.63
N HIS A 425 -5.87 4.53 -20.91
CA HIS A 425 -4.40 4.29 -20.88
C HIS A 425 -3.71 5.02 -19.71
N GLY A 426 -4.50 5.68 -18.86
CA GLY A 426 -4.00 6.52 -17.79
C GLY A 426 -3.75 5.73 -16.51
N ASN A 427 -2.56 5.87 -15.95
CA ASN A 427 -2.37 5.62 -14.52
C ASN A 427 -3.32 6.51 -13.69
N GLY A 428 -3.83 5.97 -12.58
CA GLY A 428 -4.48 6.75 -11.55
C GLY A 428 -3.50 7.63 -10.76
N GLY A 429 -4.00 8.75 -10.24
CA GLY A 429 -3.19 9.70 -9.46
C GLY A 429 -2.85 9.18 -8.07
N ALA A 430 -1.73 9.61 -7.49
CA ALA A 430 -1.41 9.29 -6.10
C ALA A 430 -2.35 10.03 -5.13
N GLY A 431 -2.69 9.39 -4.01
CA GLY A 431 -3.37 10.05 -2.89
C GLY A 431 -2.42 10.98 -2.14
N GLY A 432 -2.95 12.09 -1.65
CA GLY A 432 -2.19 13.05 -0.83
C GLY A 432 -1.86 12.47 0.56
N ALA A 433 -0.75 12.91 1.15
CA ALA A 433 -0.40 12.53 2.52
C ALA A 433 -1.34 13.22 3.53
N GLY A 434 -1.64 12.55 4.64
CA GLY A 434 -2.27 13.18 5.80
C GLY A 434 -1.30 14.15 6.47
N GLY A 435 -1.83 15.27 6.97
CA GLY A 435 -1.05 16.26 7.70
C GLY A 435 -0.75 15.81 9.14
N ASN A 436 0.35 16.32 9.71
CA ASN A 436 0.73 15.99 11.08
C ASN A 436 -0.11 16.77 12.11
N GLY A 437 -0.37 16.16 13.27
CA GLY A 437 -1.04 16.81 14.40
C GLY A 437 -0.11 17.69 15.22
N ALA A 438 -0.61 18.82 15.71
CA ALA A 438 0.16 19.77 16.53
C ALA A 438 0.40 19.22 17.95
N VAL A 439 1.56 19.52 18.52
CA VAL A 439 1.89 19.22 19.93
C VAL A 439 0.87 19.86 20.88
N GLY A 440 0.52 19.16 21.95
CA GLY A 440 -0.44 19.57 22.97
C GLY A 440 0.04 20.77 23.80
N ALA A 441 -0.91 21.55 24.32
CA ALA A 441 -0.59 22.74 25.11
C ALA A 441 0.12 22.36 26.42
N ASN A 442 1.26 22.98 26.74
CA ASN A 442 1.81 22.86 28.09
C ASN A 442 0.80 23.40 29.12
N GLY A 443 0.79 22.79 30.30
CA GLY A 443 -0.11 23.16 31.38
C GLY A 443 0.02 24.63 31.82
N THR A 444 -1.10 25.24 32.24
CA THR A 444 -1.12 26.62 32.76
C THR A 444 -1.99 26.72 34.01
N ALA A 445 -1.62 27.56 34.98
CA ALA A 445 -2.27 27.60 36.29
C ALA A 445 -3.74 28.06 36.27
N ALA A 446 -4.17 28.67 35.16
CA ALA A 446 -5.52 29.19 34.98
C ALA A 446 -6.50 28.17 34.35
N LEU A 447 -6.00 27.04 33.84
CA LEU A 447 -6.79 26.03 33.11
C LEU A 447 -6.49 24.63 33.67
N ASN A 448 -7.53 23.82 33.88
CA ASN A 448 -7.44 22.40 34.26
C ASN A 448 -6.45 22.08 35.40
N GLY A 449 -6.30 22.99 36.37
CA GLY A 449 -5.40 22.80 37.52
C GLY A 449 -3.91 22.74 37.19
N GLY A 450 -3.49 23.17 36.00
CA GLY A 450 -2.11 23.06 35.53
C GLY A 450 -1.82 21.81 34.67
N ASN A 451 -2.79 20.93 34.43
CA ASN A 451 -2.62 19.80 33.51
C ASN A 451 -2.43 20.28 32.06
N ALA A 452 -1.65 19.52 31.29
CA ALA A 452 -1.41 19.82 29.89
C ALA A 452 -2.56 19.38 28.98
N GLY A 453 -2.58 19.89 27.75
CA GLY A 453 -3.44 19.42 26.67
C GLY A 453 -2.82 18.24 25.92
N ASN A 454 -3.68 17.40 25.35
CA ASN A 454 -3.28 16.28 24.50
C ASN A 454 -2.70 16.75 23.16
N GLY A 455 -1.88 15.92 22.56
CA GLY A 455 -1.41 16.11 21.18
C GLY A 455 -2.53 15.91 20.17
N GLY A 456 -2.42 16.60 19.03
CA GLY A 456 -3.35 16.47 17.91
C GLY A 456 -3.15 15.16 17.17
N ASN A 457 -4.23 14.57 16.67
CA ASN A 457 -4.17 13.37 15.85
C ASN A 457 -3.57 13.68 14.47
N GLY A 458 -2.89 12.70 13.88
CA GLY A 458 -2.49 12.76 12.48
C GLY A 458 -3.69 12.58 11.55
N GLY A 459 -3.70 13.30 10.42
CA GLY A 459 -4.72 13.14 9.39
C GLY A 459 -4.52 11.84 8.59
N ARG A 460 -5.58 11.30 8.00
CA ARG A 460 -5.48 10.10 7.14
C ARG A 460 -4.84 10.44 5.81
N GLY A 461 -4.12 9.50 5.21
CA GLY A 461 -3.72 9.58 3.81
C GLY A 461 -4.92 9.41 2.86
N GLY A 462 -4.93 10.13 1.75
CA GLY A 462 -5.93 9.98 0.69
C GLY A 462 -5.72 8.68 -0.09
N ALA A 463 -6.79 8.14 -0.67
CA ALA A 463 -6.69 6.95 -1.52
C ALA A 463 -5.97 7.26 -2.84
N GLY A 464 -5.25 6.28 -3.38
CA GLY A 464 -4.80 6.32 -4.76
C GLY A 464 -5.99 6.23 -5.72
N GLY A 465 -5.94 6.97 -6.83
CA GLY A 465 -6.95 6.89 -7.87
C GLY A 465 -6.84 5.59 -8.67
N ASP A 466 -7.98 5.08 -9.14
CA ASP A 466 -8.00 3.91 -10.02
C ASP A 466 -7.57 4.26 -11.45
N SER A 467 -7.19 3.26 -12.25
CA SER A 467 -7.14 3.34 -13.72
C SER A 467 -8.37 2.67 -14.33
N LEU A 468 -8.88 3.20 -15.45
CA LEU A 468 -10.06 2.68 -16.15
C LEU A 468 -9.72 1.69 -17.29
N GLY A 469 -8.49 1.16 -17.29
CA GLY A 469 -7.96 0.32 -18.37
C GLY A 469 -6.51 -0.09 -18.12
N ASP A 470 -5.64 0.08 -19.11
CA ASP A 470 -4.33 -0.59 -19.17
C ASP A 470 -3.19 0.07 -18.35
N GLY A 471 -3.45 1.25 -17.79
CA GLY A 471 -2.57 1.95 -16.83
C GLY A 471 -2.65 1.41 -15.41
N ASN A 472 -1.70 1.78 -14.53
CA ASN A 472 -1.64 1.29 -13.15
C ASN A 472 -2.53 2.09 -12.19
N GLY A 473 -2.97 1.45 -11.10
CA GLY A 473 -3.58 2.15 -9.96
C GLY A 473 -2.58 3.05 -9.23
N GLY A 474 -3.06 4.20 -8.74
CA GLY A 474 -2.25 5.16 -7.99
C GLY A 474 -1.89 4.67 -6.58
N ALA A 475 -0.76 5.12 -6.04
CA ALA A 475 -0.39 4.81 -4.65
C ALA A 475 -1.28 5.57 -3.64
N GLY A 476 -1.60 4.95 -2.52
CA GLY A 476 -2.25 5.61 -1.39
C GLY A 476 -1.28 6.54 -0.65
N GLY A 477 -1.80 7.66 -0.14
CA GLY A 477 -1.01 8.60 0.65
C GLY A 477 -0.66 8.05 2.04
N ALA A 478 0.47 8.45 2.59
CA ALA A 478 0.81 8.11 3.98
C ALA A 478 -0.13 8.83 4.96
N GLY A 479 -0.42 8.22 6.10
CA GLY A 479 -1.04 8.89 7.23
C GLY A 479 -0.07 9.88 7.90
N GLY A 480 -0.59 10.99 8.40
CA GLY A 480 0.19 11.97 9.15
C GLY A 480 0.56 11.44 10.54
N ASN A 481 1.69 11.90 11.07
CA ASN A 481 2.08 11.60 12.45
C ASN A 481 1.21 12.41 13.42
N ALA A 482 0.97 11.87 14.61
CA ALA A 482 0.38 12.64 15.68
C ALA A 482 1.37 13.59 16.36
N GLY A 483 0.83 14.61 17.02
CA GLY A 483 1.58 15.49 17.91
C GLY A 483 1.76 14.86 19.29
N ASP A 484 2.86 15.20 19.95
CA ASP A 484 3.11 14.83 21.34
C ASP A 484 2.13 15.51 22.31
N GLY A 485 1.89 14.91 23.47
CA GLY A 485 1.17 15.55 24.57
C GLY A 485 1.99 16.68 25.21
N GLY A 486 1.31 17.73 25.69
CA GLY A 486 1.98 18.84 26.37
C GLY A 486 2.58 18.43 27.71
N ARG A 487 3.58 19.16 28.21
CA ARG A 487 4.11 18.97 29.57
C ARG A 487 3.22 19.63 30.62
N GLY A 488 2.98 18.96 31.74
CA GLY A 488 2.28 19.53 32.90
C GLY A 488 3.00 20.75 33.49
N LEU A 489 2.27 21.60 34.22
CA LEU A 489 2.83 22.82 34.80
C LEU A 489 3.64 22.58 36.09
N ASP A 490 4.83 23.17 36.18
CA ASP A 490 5.63 23.27 37.41
C ASP A 490 4.88 23.96 38.56
N GLN A 491 4.97 23.36 39.74
CA GLN A 491 4.40 23.87 41.00
C GLN A 491 4.81 25.31 41.34
N LYS A 492 6.00 25.76 40.90
CA LYS A 492 6.51 27.15 41.04
C LYS A 492 5.55 28.22 40.53
N TYR A 493 4.73 27.88 39.53
CA TYR A 493 3.86 28.83 38.82
C TYR A 493 2.38 28.67 39.17
N LEU A 494 2.03 27.76 40.07
CA LEU A 494 0.69 27.57 40.60
C LEU A 494 0.42 28.52 41.79
N PRO A 495 -0.84 28.96 42.00
CA PRO A 495 -1.17 29.82 43.14
C PRO A 495 -0.96 29.06 44.47
N PRO A 496 -0.69 29.73 45.61
CA PRO A 496 -0.40 29.06 46.90
C PRO A 496 -1.52 28.15 47.45
N SER A 497 -2.71 28.18 46.87
CA SER A 497 -3.85 27.31 47.18
C SER A 497 -3.96 26.07 46.28
N ALA A 498 -3.20 26.00 45.19
CA ALA A 498 -3.15 24.84 44.30
C ALA A 498 -1.95 23.97 44.68
N THR A 499 -2.23 22.75 45.13
CA THR A 499 -1.25 21.89 45.81
C THR A 499 -0.37 21.05 44.89
N LEU A 500 -0.72 20.93 43.60
CA LEU A 500 -0.20 19.89 42.71
C LEU A 500 0.45 20.44 41.43
N PRO A 501 1.59 19.89 40.96
CA PRO A 501 2.03 20.06 39.58
C PRO A 501 1.07 19.35 38.62
N GLY A 502 0.95 19.85 37.39
CA GLY A 502 0.06 19.26 36.39
C GLY A 502 0.54 17.90 35.88
N SER A 503 -0.40 17.07 35.43
CA SER A 503 -0.10 15.89 34.60
C SER A 503 0.34 16.30 33.19
N GLY A 504 1.08 15.42 32.53
CA GLY A 504 1.29 15.48 31.10
C GLY A 504 0.00 15.22 30.32
N GLY A 505 -0.03 15.66 29.07
CA GLY A 505 -1.09 15.36 28.11
C GLY A 505 -0.83 14.02 27.42
N VAL A 506 -1.88 13.38 26.93
CA VAL A 506 -1.76 12.15 26.13
C VAL A 506 -1.27 12.51 24.71
N GLY A 507 -0.44 11.67 24.10
CA GLY A 507 -0.05 11.80 22.70
C GLY A 507 -1.23 11.57 21.74
N GLY A 508 -1.23 12.23 20.58
CA GLY A 508 -2.28 12.01 19.58
C GLY A 508 -2.19 10.64 18.91
N THR A 509 -3.26 10.19 18.25
CA THR A 509 -3.23 8.96 17.42
C THR A 509 -2.68 9.24 16.03
N GLY A 510 -1.79 8.38 15.53
CA GLY A 510 -1.29 8.44 14.15
C GLY A 510 -2.40 8.27 13.12
N GLY A 511 -2.27 8.94 11.98
CA GLY A 511 -3.23 8.87 10.88
C GLY A 511 -3.14 7.53 10.14
N ALA A 512 -4.26 6.99 9.67
CA ALA A 512 -4.25 5.80 8.83
C ALA A 512 -3.71 6.11 7.42
N GLY A 513 -2.98 5.18 6.82
CA GLY A 513 -2.56 5.24 5.42
C GLY A 513 -3.75 5.07 4.46
N GLY A 514 -3.69 5.75 3.31
CA GLY A 514 -4.68 5.62 2.25
C GLY A 514 -4.54 4.29 1.50
N ALA A 515 -5.65 3.76 0.99
CA ALA A 515 -5.61 2.57 0.14
C ALA A 515 -4.95 2.87 -1.22
N GLY A 516 -4.28 1.90 -1.81
CA GLY A 516 -3.83 1.97 -3.20
C GLY A 516 -5.03 1.83 -4.16
N GLY A 517 -5.01 2.62 -5.23
CA GLY A 517 -5.99 2.51 -6.31
C GLY A 517 -5.86 1.18 -7.03
N SER A 518 -6.97 0.65 -7.53
CA SER A 518 -6.96 -0.59 -8.31
C SER A 518 -6.71 -0.30 -9.79
N SER A 519 -6.15 -1.27 -10.49
CA SER A 519 -6.32 -1.33 -11.94
C SER A 519 -7.69 -1.94 -12.23
N VAL A 520 -8.55 -1.24 -12.97
CA VAL A 520 -9.92 -1.68 -13.26
C VAL A 520 -10.21 -1.59 -14.75
N SER A 521 -9.95 -2.66 -15.48
CA SER A 521 -10.35 -2.77 -16.87
C SER A 521 -11.86 -3.07 -17.01
N ALA A 522 -12.68 -2.04 -16.86
CA ALA A 522 -14.13 -2.12 -17.07
C ALA A 522 -14.52 -2.35 -18.55
N HIS A 523 -13.56 -2.27 -19.48
CA HIS A 523 -13.80 -2.19 -20.93
C HIS A 523 -12.96 -3.14 -21.80
N GLY A 524 -12.22 -4.09 -21.21
CA GLY A 524 -11.57 -5.16 -21.97
C GLY A 524 -10.35 -5.76 -21.29
N ASP A 525 -9.38 -6.13 -22.11
CA ASP A 525 -8.06 -6.64 -21.73
C ASP A 525 -7.23 -5.59 -20.98
N GLY A 526 -6.80 -5.87 -19.74
CA GLY A 526 -6.06 -4.92 -18.88
C GLY A 526 -4.54 -5.14 -18.84
N THR A 527 -3.78 -4.10 -18.50
CA THR A 527 -2.30 -4.19 -18.28
C THR A 527 -1.71 -3.50 -17.05
N GLY A 528 -2.53 -3.09 -16.07
CA GLY A 528 -2.06 -2.34 -14.91
C GLY A 528 -1.88 -3.17 -13.63
N ASN A 529 -0.83 -2.86 -12.87
CA ASN A 529 -0.71 -3.34 -11.49
C ASN A 529 -1.57 -2.48 -10.54
N GLY A 530 -1.96 -3.06 -9.41
CA GLY A 530 -2.58 -2.32 -8.32
C GLY A 530 -1.59 -1.39 -7.62
N GLY A 531 -2.06 -0.23 -7.18
CA GLY A 531 -1.25 0.73 -6.41
C GLY A 531 -0.93 0.21 -5.00
N ALA A 532 0.22 0.59 -4.46
CA ALA A 532 0.56 0.27 -3.07
C ALA A 532 -0.29 1.10 -2.09
N GLY A 533 -0.62 0.50 -0.94
CA GLY A 533 -1.22 1.23 0.17
C GLY A 533 -0.20 2.12 0.89
N GLY A 534 -0.66 3.26 1.41
CA GLY A 534 0.17 4.18 2.17
C GLY A 534 0.48 3.65 3.58
N ALA A 535 1.63 4.03 4.14
CA ALA A 535 1.95 3.70 5.53
C ALA A 535 1.06 4.47 6.52
N GLY A 536 0.80 3.90 7.69
CA GLY A 536 0.23 4.61 8.83
C GLY A 536 1.23 5.56 9.48
N GLY A 537 0.75 6.67 10.01
CA GLY A 537 1.57 7.62 10.76
C GLY A 537 1.87 7.14 12.19
N ALA A 538 2.96 7.61 12.78
CA ALA A 538 3.32 7.29 14.16
C ALA A 538 2.36 7.94 15.16
N GLY A 539 2.15 7.27 16.29
CA GLY A 539 1.50 7.85 17.47
C GLY A 539 2.38 8.91 18.13
N GLY A 540 1.75 9.93 18.71
CA GLY A 540 2.46 10.99 19.42
C GLY A 540 2.95 10.51 20.78
N ASN A 541 4.04 11.07 21.28
CA ASN A 541 4.54 10.70 22.60
C ASN A 541 3.69 11.35 23.70
N GLY A 542 3.60 10.69 24.86
CA GLY A 542 2.99 11.25 26.06
C GLY A 542 3.81 12.40 26.63
N GLY A 543 3.12 13.42 27.13
CA GLY A 543 3.76 14.55 27.79
C GLY A 543 4.29 14.17 29.18
N GLY A 544 5.39 14.78 29.60
CA GLY A 544 5.86 14.64 30.99
C GLY A 544 5.00 15.43 31.99
N ASN A 545 5.06 15.09 33.27
CA ASN A 545 4.43 15.89 34.33
C ASN A 545 5.19 17.20 34.61
N GLY A 546 4.59 18.07 35.43
CA GLY A 546 5.21 19.32 35.89
C GLY A 546 6.13 19.15 37.09
N ILE A 547 7.15 20.01 37.22
CA ILE A 547 8.16 19.92 38.30
C ILE A 547 7.60 20.41 39.64
N ALA A 548 7.71 19.58 40.69
CA ALA A 548 7.47 19.99 42.08
C ALA A 548 8.70 20.66 42.70
N THR A 549 8.50 21.68 43.53
CA THR A 549 9.61 22.49 44.09
C THR A 549 9.42 22.93 45.55
N LEU A 550 8.33 22.52 46.20
CA LEU A 550 8.07 22.86 47.58
C LEU A 550 7.69 21.60 48.36
N ASP A 551 8.49 21.28 49.38
CA ASP A 551 8.21 20.22 50.36
C ASP A 551 7.04 20.65 51.26
N VAL A 552 5.82 20.50 50.73
CA VAL A 552 4.59 20.78 51.46
C VAL A 552 4.16 19.52 52.20
N ALA A 553 4.16 19.59 53.53
CA ALA A 553 3.67 18.52 54.38
C ALA A 553 2.14 18.34 54.26
N ASN A 554 1.67 17.57 53.26
CA ASN A 554 0.35 16.95 53.22
C ASN A 554 0.26 15.81 52.17
N ASN A 555 -0.82 15.02 52.25
CA ASN A 555 -1.00 13.71 51.64
C ASN A 555 -1.62 13.76 50.22
N VAL A 556 -0.98 14.45 49.26
CA VAL A 556 -1.58 14.84 47.96
C VAL A 556 -0.87 14.17 46.75
N PRO A 557 -1.58 13.55 45.79
CA PRO A 557 -1.00 12.84 44.62
C PRO A 557 -0.50 13.78 43.51
N TYR A 558 0.63 13.49 42.85
CA TYR A 558 1.24 14.36 41.83
C TYR A 558 0.70 14.00 40.43
N GLY A 559 0.88 14.88 39.45
CA GLY A 559 0.57 14.58 38.06
C GLY A 559 1.41 13.42 37.51
N SER A 560 0.79 12.54 36.73
CA SER A 560 1.45 11.47 35.97
C SER A 560 2.07 12.00 34.68
N GLY A 561 2.94 11.21 34.06
CA GLY A 561 3.12 11.29 32.61
C GLY A 561 1.79 11.02 31.90
N GLY A 562 1.59 11.60 30.71
CA GLY A 562 0.52 11.21 29.82
C GLY A 562 0.92 9.97 29.01
N ASP A 563 -0.05 9.21 28.51
CA ASP A 563 0.24 8.02 27.71
C ASP A 563 0.68 8.36 26.29
N GLY A 564 1.41 7.44 25.66
CA GLY A 564 1.69 7.48 24.24
C GLY A 564 0.43 7.21 23.42
N GLY A 565 0.28 7.92 22.30
CA GLY A 565 -0.82 7.69 21.37
C GLY A 565 -0.59 6.46 20.50
N ALA A 566 -1.65 5.83 20.03
CA ALA A 566 -1.56 4.67 19.15
C ALA A 566 -1.04 5.03 17.74
N GLY A 567 -0.31 4.11 17.12
CA GLY A 567 0.09 4.20 15.71
C GLY A 567 -1.10 4.04 14.75
N GLY A 568 -1.01 4.70 13.59
CA GLY A 568 -2.02 4.58 12.54
C GLY A 568 -1.91 3.27 11.77
N ALA A 569 -3.03 2.72 11.30
CA ALA A 569 -3.02 1.52 10.46
C ALA A 569 -2.47 1.82 9.05
N GLY A 570 -1.78 0.86 8.45
CA GLY A 570 -1.39 0.90 7.04
C GLY A 570 -2.58 0.74 6.10
N GLY A 571 -2.53 1.37 4.94
CA GLY A 571 -3.54 1.26 3.90
C GLY A 571 -3.41 -0.05 3.12
N ASN A 572 -4.52 -0.57 2.60
CA ASN A 572 -4.51 -1.79 1.79
C ASN A 572 -3.95 -1.52 0.37
N GLY A 573 -3.31 -2.52 -0.22
CA GLY A 573 -2.90 -2.49 -1.63
C GLY A 573 -4.09 -2.65 -2.59
N GLY A 574 -4.05 -1.97 -3.72
CA GLY A 574 -5.06 -2.05 -4.78
C GLY A 574 -4.98 -3.36 -5.58
N LEU A 575 -6.04 -3.70 -6.31
CA LEU A 575 -6.10 -4.92 -7.12
C LEU A 575 -5.32 -4.75 -8.44
N GLY A 576 -4.66 -5.83 -8.89
CA GLY A 576 -4.06 -5.93 -10.22
C GLY A 576 -5.05 -6.39 -11.28
N ASP A 577 -4.89 -5.93 -12.52
CA ASP A 577 -5.85 -6.19 -13.60
C ASP A 577 -5.71 -7.57 -14.26
N THR A 578 -6.79 -7.99 -14.92
CA THR A 578 -6.81 -9.20 -15.73
C THR A 578 -6.01 -9.02 -17.02
N GLY A 579 -5.12 -9.97 -17.32
CA GLY A 579 -4.22 -9.91 -18.47
C GLY A 579 -4.92 -9.94 -19.81
N ALA A 580 -4.24 -9.47 -20.85
CA ALA A 580 -4.80 -9.31 -22.18
C ALA A 580 -5.02 -10.63 -22.96
N SER A 581 -6.04 -10.65 -23.83
CA SER A 581 -6.35 -11.78 -24.70
C SER A 581 -5.20 -12.13 -25.65
N GLY A 582 -5.16 -13.40 -26.07
CA GLY A 582 -4.04 -13.95 -26.85
C GLY A 582 -2.78 -14.26 -26.02
N GLY A 583 -2.90 -14.32 -24.69
CA GLY A 583 -1.90 -14.93 -23.81
C GLY A 583 -1.18 -13.99 -22.85
N GLY A 584 -1.71 -12.79 -22.62
CA GLY A 584 -1.16 -11.84 -21.66
C GLY A 584 -1.23 -12.34 -20.22
N THR A 585 -0.13 -12.20 -19.48
CA THR A 585 -0.09 -12.50 -18.05
C THR A 585 -0.96 -11.52 -17.26
N GLY A 586 -1.65 -12.00 -16.23
CA GLY A 586 -2.33 -11.13 -15.27
C GLY A 586 -1.35 -10.29 -14.46
N PHE A 587 -1.85 -9.19 -13.89
CA PHE A 587 -1.03 -8.16 -13.28
C PHE A 587 -1.03 -8.25 -11.75
N ASN A 588 0.02 -7.70 -11.13
CA ASN A 588 0.24 -7.90 -9.70
C ASN A 588 -0.68 -6.98 -8.87
N GLY A 589 -1.15 -7.50 -7.74
CA GLY A 589 -1.77 -6.69 -6.72
C GLY A 589 -0.74 -5.79 -6.02
N GLY A 590 -1.19 -4.62 -5.57
CA GLY A 590 -0.36 -3.68 -4.83
C GLY A 590 -0.01 -4.21 -3.44
N HIS A 591 1.14 -3.79 -2.90
CA HIS A 591 1.52 -4.12 -1.52
C HIS A 591 0.67 -3.36 -0.50
N GLY A 592 0.40 -4.00 0.64
CA GLY A 592 -0.15 -3.31 1.81
C GLY A 592 0.88 -2.36 2.44
N GLY A 593 0.42 -1.22 2.92
CA GLY A 593 1.24 -0.25 3.63
C GLY A 593 1.58 -0.74 5.05
N ALA A 594 2.72 -0.31 5.58
CA ALA A 594 3.11 -0.64 6.95
C ALA A 594 2.23 0.10 7.98
N GLY A 595 2.03 -0.51 9.15
CA GLY A 595 1.49 0.19 10.32
C GLY A 595 2.48 1.20 10.89
N GLY A 596 1.98 2.28 11.48
CA GLY A 596 2.80 3.24 12.22
C GLY A 596 3.12 2.75 13.63
N SER A 597 4.27 3.12 14.18
CA SER A 597 4.64 2.77 15.56
C SER A 597 3.75 3.47 16.59
N GLY A 598 3.56 2.82 17.74
CA GLY A 598 3.02 3.47 18.93
C GLY A 598 3.94 4.58 19.44
N GLY A 599 3.36 5.65 19.99
CA GLY A 599 4.10 6.72 20.65
C GLY A 599 4.63 6.28 22.02
N ALA A 600 5.75 6.86 22.47
CA ALA A 600 6.28 6.54 23.78
C ALA A 600 5.44 7.17 24.90
N GLY A 601 5.37 6.54 26.07
CA GLY A 601 4.76 7.11 27.26
C GLY A 601 5.54 8.30 27.83
N GLY A 602 4.84 9.22 28.49
CA GLY A 602 5.46 10.39 29.10
C GLY A 602 6.19 10.06 30.40
N SER A 603 7.41 10.56 30.55
CA SER A 603 8.19 10.43 31.80
C SER A 603 7.54 11.15 32.97
N ALA A 604 7.49 10.48 34.13
CA ALA A 604 7.42 11.16 35.42
C ALA A 604 8.78 11.81 35.74
N TYR A 605 8.75 13.06 36.23
CA TYR A 605 9.92 13.91 36.40
C TYR A 605 10.97 13.35 37.37
N ASP A 606 12.20 13.25 36.86
CA ASP A 606 13.42 12.92 37.59
C ASP A 606 13.91 14.13 38.42
N GLY A 607 13.65 14.08 39.74
CA GLY A 607 13.86 15.18 40.67
C GLY A 607 15.31 15.62 40.80
N ASN A 608 15.58 16.93 40.91
CA ASN A 608 16.96 17.42 41.09
C ASN A 608 17.51 17.11 42.50
N PRO A 609 18.43 16.14 42.67
CA PRO A 609 18.87 15.70 43.99
C PRO A 609 19.75 16.74 44.68
N ALA A 610 20.39 17.63 43.91
CA ALA A 610 21.34 18.61 44.41
C ALA A 610 20.68 19.76 45.22
N ILE A 611 19.36 19.89 45.15
CA ILE A 611 18.59 20.94 45.84
C ILE A 611 17.44 20.40 46.72
N GLY A 612 17.33 19.07 46.88
CA GLY A 612 16.31 18.45 47.73
C GLY A 612 14.89 18.50 47.16
N GLU A 613 14.74 18.59 45.83
CA GLU A 613 13.44 18.42 45.17
C GLU A 613 13.05 16.93 45.21
N HIS A 614 11.86 16.63 45.77
CA HIS A 614 11.37 15.27 46.00
C HIS A 614 9.90 15.14 45.55
N GLY A 615 9.61 14.16 44.69
CA GLY A 615 8.28 13.87 44.16
C GLY A 615 7.71 12.58 44.76
N ARG A 616 6.64 12.70 45.55
CA ARG A 616 6.11 11.59 46.37
C ARG A 616 5.31 10.54 45.58
N PHE A 617 4.52 10.92 44.57
CA PHE A 617 3.54 10.01 43.92
C PHE A 617 3.27 10.34 42.44
N GLY A 618 3.86 9.61 41.48
CA GLY A 618 3.51 9.72 40.06
C GLY A 618 3.74 8.39 39.32
N THR A 619 3.00 8.18 38.23
CA THR A 619 3.24 7.06 37.29
C THR A 619 3.87 7.60 36.01
N ASN A 620 4.72 6.79 35.38
CA ASN A 620 5.07 7.00 33.98
C ASN A 620 3.82 6.75 33.12
N GLY A 621 3.71 7.43 31.99
CA GLY A 621 2.69 7.10 31.00
C GLY A 621 2.99 5.77 30.33
N ASN A 622 1.95 5.07 29.92
CA ASN A 622 2.05 3.83 29.17
C ASN A 622 2.48 4.11 27.72
N GLY A 623 3.11 3.13 27.07
CA GLY A 623 3.36 3.16 25.64
C GLY A 623 2.06 3.04 24.85
N GLY A 624 1.97 3.74 23.71
CA GLY A 624 0.85 3.59 22.78
C GLY A 624 0.96 2.28 22.00
N ALA A 625 -0.17 1.69 21.62
CA ALA A 625 -0.17 0.48 20.79
C ALA A 625 0.34 0.76 19.36
N GLY A 626 0.98 -0.24 18.75
CA GLY A 626 1.39 -0.24 17.36
C GLY A 626 0.20 -0.30 16.39
N GLY A 627 0.32 0.35 15.24
CA GLY A 627 -0.69 0.34 14.19
C GLY A 627 -0.67 -0.97 13.40
N ALA A 628 -1.83 -1.46 12.99
CA ALA A 628 -1.92 -2.67 12.16
C ALA A 628 -1.34 -2.45 10.74
N GLY A 629 -0.77 -3.50 10.15
CA GLY A 629 -0.34 -3.50 8.75
C GLY A 629 -1.52 -3.61 7.77
N GLY A 630 -1.44 -2.93 6.63
CA GLY A 630 -2.47 -3.02 5.58
C GLY A 630 -2.38 -4.33 4.79
N SER A 631 -3.50 -4.86 4.30
CA SER A 631 -3.50 -6.09 3.51
C SER A 631 -2.95 -5.87 2.10
N GLY A 632 -2.30 -6.88 1.54
CA GLY A 632 -1.89 -6.88 0.13
C GLY A 632 -3.07 -7.06 -0.83
N GLY A 633 -3.02 -6.39 -1.97
CA GLY A 633 -4.02 -6.50 -3.03
C GLY A 633 -3.95 -7.84 -3.77
N GLY A 634 -5.08 -8.32 -4.27
CA GLY A 634 -5.13 -9.52 -5.13
C GLY A 634 -4.50 -9.29 -6.51
N GLY A 635 -3.82 -10.30 -7.03
CA GLY A 635 -3.35 -10.34 -8.41
C GLY A 635 -4.48 -10.66 -9.39
N GLY A 636 -4.41 -10.07 -10.59
CA GLY A 636 -5.42 -10.26 -11.63
C GLY A 636 -5.26 -11.58 -12.40
N THR A 637 -6.34 -12.05 -13.02
CA THR A 637 -6.31 -13.32 -13.77
C THR A 637 -5.48 -13.22 -15.04
N GLY A 638 -4.96 -14.34 -15.54
CA GLY A 638 -4.37 -14.41 -16.88
C GLY A 638 -5.41 -14.15 -17.96
N GLY A 639 -4.97 -13.63 -19.10
CA GLY A 639 -5.84 -13.35 -20.24
C GLY A 639 -6.30 -14.61 -20.97
N ILE A 640 -7.50 -14.53 -21.54
CA ILE A 640 -8.13 -15.65 -22.27
C ILE A 640 -7.42 -15.86 -23.61
N GLY A 641 -7.01 -17.10 -23.89
CA GLY A 641 -6.28 -17.44 -25.10
C GLY A 641 -7.16 -17.80 -26.30
N ASP A 642 -6.91 -17.17 -27.44
CA ASP A 642 -7.30 -17.73 -28.74
C ASP A 642 -6.34 -18.89 -29.11
N ASP A 643 -6.89 -19.97 -29.68
CA ASP A 643 -6.17 -21.12 -30.24
C ASP A 643 -5.06 -21.73 -29.35
N SER A 644 -5.28 -21.81 -28.03
CA SER A 644 -4.43 -22.45 -26.99
C SER A 644 -3.30 -21.61 -26.39
N ALA A 645 -3.28 -20.29 -26.61
CA ALA A 645 -2.31 -19.37 -26.00
C ALA A 645 -2.95 -18.46 -24.94
N GLY A 646 -3.25 -19.01 -23.76
CA GLY A 646 -3.77 -18.28 -22.59
C GLY A 646 -2.66 -17.71 -21.69
N GLY A 647 -3.04 -16.88 -20.72
CA GLY A 647 -2.11 -16.19 -19.82
C GLY A 647 -1.92 -16.86 -18.45
N THR A 648 -0.77 -16.65 -17.81
CA THR A 648 -0.61 -16.97 -16.37
C THR A 648 -1.27 -15.90 -15.51
N GLY A 649 -1.72 -16.23 -14.31
CA GLY A 649 -2.23 -15.23 -13.35
C GLY A 649 -1.12 -14.34 -12.78
N GLY A 650 -1.49 -13.13 -12.35
CA GLY A 650 -0.62 -12.18 -11.67
C GLY A 650 -0.44 -12.50 -10.18
N ASN A 651 0.65 -12.05 -9.57
CA ASN A 651 0.93 -12.33 -8.16
C ASN A 651 0.09 -11.44 -7.23
N GLY A 652 -0.30 -11.98 -6.08
CA GLY A 652 -0.85 -11.16 -4.99
C GLY A 652 0.24 -10.29 -4.36
N GLY A 653 -0.12 -9.10 -3.93
CA GLY A 653 0.78 -8.22 -3.18
C GLY A 653 1.01 -8.75 -1.76
N ASN A 654 2.23 -8.59 -1.24
CA ASN A 654 2.50 -8.86 0.17
C ASN A 654 1.69 -7.94 1.10
N GLY A 655 1.33 -8.45 2.28
CA GLY A 655 0.79 -7.64 3.37
C GLY A 655 1.85 -6.74 4.01
N GLY A 656 1.43 -5.61 4.56
CA GLY A 656 2.30 -4.70 5.28
C GLY A 656 2.68 -5.25 6.64
N ALA A 657 3.93 -5.01 7.07
CA ALA A 657 4.32 -5.21 8.46
C ALA A 657 3.50 -4.29 9.38
N ALA A 658 3.26 -4.71 10.61
CA ALA A 658 2.67 -3.82 11.60
C ALA A 658 3.69 -2.84 12.17
N GLY A 659 3.21 -1.85 12.92
CA GLY A 659 4.06 -1.01 13.74
C GLY A 659 4.31 -1.64 15.12
N ASP A 660 5.49 -1.38 15.68
CA ASP A 660 5.83 -1.79 17.04
C ASP A 660 5.05 -0.99 18.08
N GLY A 661 4.87 -1.59 19.26
CA GLY A 661 4.34 -0.92 20.44
C GLY A 661 5.32 0.11 21.02
N GLY A 662 4.77 1.20 21.54
CA GLY A 662 5.56 2.26 22.16
C GLY A 662 6.21 1.81 23.48
N ALA A 663 7.40 2.32 23.77
CA ALA A 663 7.99 2.18 25.10
C ALA A 663 7.27 3.12 26.09
N PRO A 664 7.14 2.76 27.38
CA PRO A 664 6.60 3.62 28.42
C PRO A 664 7.57 4.74 28.79
N GLY A 665 7.09 5.71 29.58
CA GLY A 665 7.95 6.77 30.11
C GLY A 665 9.05 6.21 31.02
N SER A 666 10.23 6.84 30.98
CA SER A 666 11.34 6.54 31.90
C SER A 666 11.46 7.65 32.97
N GLY A 667 11.51 7.27 34.25
CA GLY A 667 11.48 8.22 35.37
C GLY A 667 12.01 7.61 36.68
N PHE A 668 12.73 8.41 37.46
CA PHE A 668 13.34 8.05 38.75
C PHE A 668 12.53 8.69 39.90
N TYR A 669 12.28 7.95 40.99
CA TYR A 669 11.32 8.33 42.03
C TYR A 669 11.97 8.58 43.42
N ALA A 670 11.41 9.47 44.25
CA ALA A 670 12.02 9.83 45.54
C ALA A 670 11.06 10.20 46.69
N GLN A 671 11.20 9.45 47.79
CA GLN A 671 10.80 9.72 49.20
C GLN A 671 9.36 9.37 49.68
N PRO A 672 9.22 8.90 50.94
CA PRO A 672 8.08 8.06 51.36
C PRO A 672 6.76 8.80 51.64
N GLY A 673 5.66 8.06 51.39
CA GLY A 673 4.34 8.35 51.92
C GLY A 673 4.16 7.82 53.35
N ILE A 674 3.35 8.51 54.16
CA ILE A 674 3.12 8.18 55.59
C ILE A 674 2.26 6.92 55.79
N ASN A 675 1.55 6.46 54.75
CA ASN A 675 0.46 5.46 54.84
C ASN A 675 0.77 4.05 54.28
N ARG A 676 2.04 3.67 54.07
CA ARG A 676 2.44 2.28 53.73
C ARG A 676 1.87 1.70 52.41
N ALA A 677 1.75 2.51 51.36
CA ALA A 677 1.34 2.06 50.03
C ALA A 677 2.53 2.16 49.03
N PRO A 678 2.65 1.25 48.05
CA PRO A 678 3.74 1.24 47.07
C PRO A 678 3.53 2.35 46.03
N VAL A 679 4.56 3.15 45.74
CA VAL A 679 4.39 4.43 45.03
C VAL A 679 5.50 4.74 44.03
N GLY A 680 5.22 4.31 42.80
CA GLY A 680 6.08 4.34 41.63
C GLY A 680 5.73 3.08 40.84
N ILE A 681 4.95 3.24 39.78
CA ILE A 681 4.65 2.17 38.82
C ILE A 681 5.30 2.59 37.50
N GLY A 682 6.21 1.77 36.99
CA GLY A 682 6.69 1.90 35.62
C GLY A 682 5.50 1.79 34.66
N GLY A 683 5.50 2.56 33.57
CA GLY A 683 4.42 2.44 32.59
C GLY A 683 4.50 1.09 31.90
N ASP A 684 3.37 0.58 31.44
CA ASP A 684 3.33 -0.62 30.61
C ASP A 684 3.79 -0.29 29.19
N GLY A 685 4.48 -1.23 28.54
CA GLY A 685 4.76 -1.16 27.12
C GLY A 685 3.48 -1.29 26.29
N GLY A 686 3.43 -0.59 25.16
CA GLY A 686 2.31 -0.75 24.23
C GLY A 686 2.38 -2.10 23.52
N ASP A 687 1.22 -2.69 23.19
CA ASP A 687 1.16 -3.89 22.36
C ASP A 687 1.65 -3.58 20.93
N GLY A 688 2.29 -4.54 20.28
CA GLY A 688 2.62 -4.51 18.86
C GLY A 688 1.37 -4.67 17.98
N GLY A 689 1.38 -4.03 16.81
CA GLY A 689 0.26 -4.13 15.87
C GLY A 689 0.17 -5.51 15.21
N THR A 690 -1.03 -5.91 14.77
CA THR A 690 -1.22 -7.09 13.92
C THR A 690 -0.84 -6.80 12.48
N ALA A 691 -0.19 -7.74 11.80
CA ALA A 691 0.29 -7.51 10.44
C ALA A 691 -0.80 -7.73 9.37
N GLY A 692 -0.58 -7.13 8.19
CA GLY A 692 -1.48 -7.30 7.06
C GLY A 692 -1.35 -8.68 6.42
N SER A 693 -2.47 -9.26 5.98
CA SER A 693 -2.46 -10.49 5.18
C SER A 693 -1.93 -10.27 3.77
N GLY A 694 -1.31 -11.30 3.20
CA GLY A 694 -0.93 -11.34 1.80
C GLY A 694 -2.13 -11.48 0.86
N GLY A 695 -2.09 -10.78 -0.27
CA GLY A 695 -3.12 -10.86 -1.30
C GLY A 695 -3.10 -12.21 -2.04
N ALA A 696 -4.26 -12.65 -2.52
CA ALA A 696 -4.35 -13.86 -3.34
C ALA A 696 -3.70 -13.66 -4.72
N GLY A 697 -3.05 -14.70 -5.25
CA GLY A 697 -2.60 -14.75 -6.64
C GLY A 697 -3.78 -14.94 -7.59
N GLY A 698 -3.71 -14.31 -8.76
CA GLY A 698 -4.73 -14.39 -9.80
C GLY A 698 -4.76 -15.76 -10.48
N ALA A 699 -5.93 -16.18 -10.97
CA ALA A 699 -6.06 -17.43 -11.70
C ALA A 699 -5.44 -17.34 -13.11
N GLY A 700 -4.70 -18.34 -13.55
CA GLY A 700 -4.27 -18.49 -14.95
C GLY A 700 -5.39 -19.08 -15.80
N ASP A 701 -5.32 -18.85 -17.13
CA ASP A 701 -6.25 -19.45 -18.08
C ASP A 701 -6.04 -20.98 -18.20
N THR A 702 -7.00 -21.65 -18.82
CA THR A 702 -7.07 -23.08 -19.10
C THR A 702 -5.80 -23.60 -19.79
N GLY A 703 -4.89 -24.22 -19.03
CA GLY A 703 -3.59 -24.69 -19.52
C GLY A 703 -2.38 -23.94 -18.99
N PHE A 704 -2.58 -22.85 -18.25
CA PHE A 704 -1.55 -21.92 -17.78
C PHE A 704 -1.51 -21.82 -16.26
N ASN A 705 -0.37 -21.39 -15.71
CA ASN A 705 -0.15 -21.39 -14.27
C ASN A 705 -0.88 -20.23 -13.57
N GLY A 706 -1.40 -20.47 -12.37
CA GLY A 706 -1.87 -19.41 -11.49
C GLY A 706 -0.72 -18.58 -10.92
N GLY A 707 -1.01 -17.33 -10.57
CA GLY A 707 -0.05 -16.43 -9.92
C GLY A 707 0.24 -16.83 -8.47
N GLN A 708 1.38 -16.40 -7.93
CA GLN A 708 1.74 -16.67 -6.54
C GLN A 708 0.89 -15.82 -5.58
N GLY A 709 0.56 -16.37 -4.42
CA GLY A 709 0.01 -15.57 -3.32
C GLY A 709 1.10 -14.69 -2.69
N GLY A 710 0.73 -13.48 -2.26
CA GLY A 710 1.62 -12.59 -1.51
C GLY A 710 1.93 -13.15 -0.12
N SER A 711 3.10 -12.81 0.44
CA SER A 711 3.39 -13.18 1.83
C SER A 711 2.57 -12.34 2.81
N GLY A 712 2.29 -12.89 3.99
CA GLY A 712 1.84 -12.09 5.12
C GLY A 712 2.92 -11.11 5.59
N GLY A 713 2.50 -10.02 6.24
CA GLY A 713 3.39 -9.09 6.93
C GLY A 713 3.90 -9.67 8.27
N ILE A 714 4.96 -9.09 8.82
CA ILE A 714 5.48 -9.45 10.15
C ILE A 714 4.73 -8.66 11.22
N GLY A 715 4.37 -9.32 12.32
CA GLY A 715 3.74 -8.69 13.49
C GLY A 715 4.66 -7.68 14.17
N GLY A 716 4.10 -6.65 14.79
CA GLY A 716 4.88 -5.63 15.49
C GLY A 716 5.41 -6.17 16.82
N ALA A 717 6.61 -5.76 17.23
CA ALA A 717 7.11 -6.11 18.55
C ALA A 717 6.33 -5.37 19.66
N GLY A 718 6.16 -6.01 20.81
CA GLY A 718 5.66 -5.37 22.01
C GLY A 718 6.69 -4.41 22.62
N GLY A 719 6.23 -3.27 23.15
CA GLY A 719 7.10 -2.35 23.88
C GLY A 719 7.61 -2.97 25.18
N ASN A 720 8.89 -2.79 25.54
CA ASN A 720 9.39 -3.22 26.85
C ASN A 720 8.72 -2.41 27.98
N GLY A 721 8.42 -3.04 29.09
CA GLY A 721 7.87 -2.41 30.28
C GLY A 721 8.86 -1.48 30.99
N GLY A 722 8.34 -0.50 31.72
CA GLY A 722 9.17 0.53 32.35
C GLY A 722 9.89 0.01 33.58
N ASP A 723 11.23 0.04 33.55
CA ASP A 723 12.07 -0.20 34.73
C ASP A 723 11.71 0.74 35.89
N ALA A 724 11.71 0.19 37.10
CA ALA A 724 11.54 0.94 38.33
C ALA A 724 12.90 1.20 39.00
N ALA A 725 13.42 2.42 38.87
CA ALA A 725 14.73 2.79 39.39
C ALA A 725 14.66 3.67 40.66
N GLY A 726 15.54 3.39 41.64
CA GLY A 726 15.65 4.19 42.86
C GLY A 726 16.59 3.59 43.93
N ASP A 727 17.68 4.31 44.27
CA ASP A 727 18.68 3.86 45.25
C ASP A 727 18.35 4.25 46.72
N TYR A 728 17.21 4.89 46.97
CA TYR A 728 16.94 5.63 48.22
C TYR A 728 15.70 5.16 48.99
N TYR A 729 15.94 4.70 50.22
CA TYR A 729 14.97 4.36 51.29
C TYR A 729 14.33 2.95 51.23
N ALA A 730 13.33 2.75 52.09
CA ALA A 730 12.89 1.44 52.58
C ALA A 730 11.91 0.69 51.66
N GLN A 731 11.40 1.30 50.58
CA GLN A 731 10.45 0.64 49.69
C GLN A 731 10.83 0.93 48.23
N GLY A 732 11.02 -0.13 47.44
CA GLY A 732 11.32 -0.08 46.02
C GLY A 732 10.06 0.02 45.16
N SER A 733 10.18 0.68 44.02
CA SER A 733 9.07 0.91 43.07
C SER A 733 8.79 -0.34 42.23
N SER A 734 7.53 -0.53 41.79
CA SER A 734 7.17 -1.64 40.91
C SER A 734 7.36 -1.25 39.45
N ALA A 735 7.89 -2.14 38.63
CA ALA A 735 8.00 -1.92 37.20
C ALA A 735 6.66 -2.10 36.47
N GLY A 736 6.62 -1.65 35.22
CA GLY A 736 5.53 -1.92 34.28
C GLY A 736 5.76 -3.19 33.47
N ASN A 737 4.68 -3.74 32.93
CA ASN A 737 4.71 -4.94 32.10
C ASN A 737 5.18 -4.60 30.67
N GLY A 738 5.78 -5.57 29.99
CA GLY A 738 5.97 -5.50 28.54
C GLY A 738 4.63 -5.67 27.81
N GLY A 739 4.48 -4.94 26.71
CA GLY A 739 3.36 -5.13 25.78
C GLY A 739 3.50 -6.44 25.02
N ASN A 740 2.39 -6.99 24.53
CA ASN A 740 2.39 -8.22 23.76
C ASN A 740 2.91 -7.96 22.34
N GLY A 741 3.54 -8.96 21.74
CA GLY A 741 3.85 -8.97 20.32
C GLY A 741 2.58 -9.16 19.49
N GLY A 742 2.51 -8.47 18.36
CA GLY A 742 1.36 -8.56 17.45
C GLY A 742 1.41 -9.79 16.55
N ASP A 743 0.24 -10.28 16.14
CA ASP A 743 0.16 -11.45 15.25
C ASP A 743 0.72 -11.17 13.85
N GLY A 744 1.39 -12.18 13.28
CA GLY A 744 1.85 -12.22 11.91
C GLY A 744 0.70 -12.36 10.91
N GLY A 745 0.89 -11.84 9.70
CA GLY A 745 -0.15 -11.79 8.68
C GLY A 745 -0.37 -13.14 8.01
N ASP A 746 -1.63 -13.47 7.70
CA ASP A 746 -1.96 -14.66 6.90
C ASP A 746 -1.31 -14.61 5.52
N ALA A 747 -0.89 -15.78 5.02
CA ALA A 747 -0.38 -15.94 3.67
C ALA A 747 -1.49 -15.85 2.60
N GLY A 748 -1.21 -15.16 1.50
CA GLY A 748 -2.08 -15.14 0.33
C GLY A 748 -2.16 -16.50 -0.35
N THR A 749 -3.37 -16.92 -0.78
CA THR A 749 -3.57 -18.15 -1.55
C THR A 749 -3.01 -18.00 -2.96
N GLY A 750 -2.33 -19.04 -3.47
CA GLY A 750 -1.93 -19.09 -4.87
C GLY A 750 -3.14 -19.23 -5.81
N GLY A 751 -3.04 -18.67 -7.00
CA GLY A 751 -4.12 -18.66 -7.98
C GLY A 751 -4.39 -20.03 -8.60
N ALA A 752 -5.63 -20.26 -9.04
CA ALA A 752 -5.99 -21.46 -9.79
C ALA A 752 -5.30 -21.49 -11.17
N GLY A 753 -5.03 -22.68 -11.72
CA GLY A 753 -4.40 -22.84 -13.03
C GLY A 753 -4.04 -24.29 -13.33
N ALA A 754 -3.45 -24.56 -14.51
CA ALA A 754 -2.97 -25.89 -14.89
C ALA A 754 -1.85 -26.42 -13.99
N GLN A 755 -1.02 -25.51 -13.49
CA GLN A 755 -0.38 -25.65 -12.18
C GLN A 755 -0.98 -24.54 -11.32
N ALA A 756 -1.50 -24.88 -10.14
CA ALA A 756 -1.89 -23.87 -9.17
C ALA A 756 -0.64 -23.06 -8.78
N GLY A 757 -0.81 -21.75 -8.60
CA GLY A 757 0.23 -20.90 -8.06
C GLY A 757 0.62 -21.36 -6.66
N THR A 758 1.87 -21.13 -6.26
CA THR A 758 2.27 -21.36 -4.87
C THR A 758 1.59 -20.35 -3.96
N GLY A 759 1.15 -20.78 -2.77
CA GLY A 759 0.77 -19.85 -1.71
C GLY A 759 1.97 -18.99 -1.29
N GLY A 760 1.69 -17.82 -0.71
CA GLY A 760 2.70 -17.02 -0.05
C GLY A 760 3.21 -17.69 1.24
N ASN A 761 4.28 -17.13 1.81
CA ASN A 761 4.69 -17.49 3.17
C ASN A 761 3.79 -16.79 4.20
N ALA A 762 3.56 -17.45 5.33
CA ALA A 762 2.95 -16.81 6.48
C ALA A 762 3.89 -15.75 7.08
N GLY A 763 3.31 -14.70 7.66
CA GLY A 763 4.04 -13.74 8.47
C GLY A 763 4.48 -14.35 9.79
N ALA A 764 5.69 -13.99 10.25
CA ALA A 764 6.10 -14.27 11.62
C ALA A 764 5.33 -13.39 12.61
N GLY A 765 5.07 -13.90 13.81
CA GLY A 765 4.60 -13.10 14.92
C GLY A 765 5.67 -12.10 15.39
N GLY A 766 5.24 -11.01 16.01
CA GLY A 766 6.15 -10.09 16.68
C GLY A 766 6.53 -10.58 18.07
N ASP A 767 7.73 -10.27 18.54
CA ASP A 767 8.19 -10.65 19.88
C ASP A 767 7.45 -9.85 20.96
N GLY A 768 7.22 -10.48 22.11
CA GLY A 768 6.70 -9.83 23.31
C GLY A 768 7.75 -8.92 23.96
N GLY A 769 7.30 -7.77 24.47
CA GLY A 769 8.16 -6.84 25.19
C GLY A 769 8.64 -7.43 26.52
N ASN A 770 9.88 -7.17 26.91
CA ASN A 770 10.38 -7.60 28.23
C ASN A 770 9.69 -6.82 29.35
N GLY A 771 9.46 -7.45 30.49
CA GLY A 771 8.96 -6.77 31.69
C GLY A 771 10.05 -5.93 32.34
N GLY A 772 9.67 -4.78 32.92
CA GLY A 772 10.62 -3.92 33.61
C GLY A 772 11.12 -4.53 34.92
N ASN A 773 12.31 -4.13 35.37
CA ASN A 773 12.92 -4.58 36.62
C ASN A 773 12.40 -3.78 37.82
N GLY A 774 12.13 -4.46 38.94
CA GLY A 774 11.68 -3.85 40.19
C GLY A 774 12.82 -3.16 40.95
N GLY A 775 12.55 -2.02 41.58
CA GLY A 775 13.60 -1.23 42.23
C GLY A 775 14.13 -1.82 43.54
N ASP A 776 15.42 -1.68 43.82
CA ASP A 776 16.02 -2.12 45.08
C ASP A 776 15.55 -1.28 46.30
N ALA A 777 15.69 -1.84 47.50
CA ALA A 777 15.38 -1.16 48.76
C ALA A 777 16.57 -1.19 49.74
N THR A 778 16.79 -0.09 50.46
CA THR A 778 17.93 0.03 51.38
C THR A 778 17.65 -0.60 52.76
N LEU A 779 18.63 -1.34 53.28
CA LEU A 779 18.49 -2.26 54.43
C LEU A 779 18.31 -1.58 55.82
N THR A 780 17.99 -0.30 55.89
CA THR A 780 18.02 0.53 57.12
C THR A 780 16.65 1.05 57.54
N GLY A 781 15.71 0.14 57.85
CA GLY A 781 14.37 0.53 58.29
C GLY A 781 13.49 -0.58 58.88
N ARG A 782 12.28 -0.20 59.28
CA ARG A 782 11.15 -1.13 59.48
C ARG A 782 10.34 -1.17 58.18
N ASN A 783 9.77 -2.33 57.86
CA ASN A 783 8.93 -2.55 56.66
C ASN A 783 9.68 -2.29 55.35
N VAL A 784 10.81 -2.99 55.17
CA VAL A 784 11.63 -2.90 53.95
C VAL A 784 11.09 -3.86 52.90
N HIS A 785 10.82 -3.37 51.68
CA HIS A 785 10.37 -4.19 50.55
C HIS A 785 10.99 -3.68 49.24
N GLY A 786 11.81 -4.48 48.56
CA GLY A 786 12.24 -4.22 47.17
C GLY A 786 11.07 -4.40 46.20
N GLY A 787 11.06 -3.66 45.10
CA GLY A 787 9.98 -3.58 44.13
C GLY A 787 9.66 -4.90 43.41
N ALA A 788 8.43 -5.00 42.93
CA ALA A 788 8.04 -6.07 42.01
C ALA A 788 8.52 -5.72 40.60
N ALA A 789 9.03 -6.70 39.88
CA ALA A 789 9.19 -6.58 38.43
C ALA A 789 7.85 -6.70 37.71
N GLY A 790 7.79 -6.14 36.50
CA GLY A 790 6.70 -6.35 35.57
C GLY A 790 6.89 -7.64 34.77
N ASP A 791 5.78 -8.16 34.26
CA ASP A 791 5.77 -9.34 33.40
C ASP A 791 6.23 -8.98 31.99
N GLY A 792 6.85 -9.92 31.28
CA GLY A 792 7.05 -9.83 29.84
C GLY A 792 5.74 -10.12 29.11
N GLY A 793 5.50 -9.42 28.01
CA GLY A 793 4.34 -9.66 27.16
C GLY A 793 4.45 -10.96 26.38
N ASP A 794 3.31 -11.53 26.02
CA ASP A 794 3.24 -12.72 25.16
C ASP A 794 3.79 -12.40 23.76
N GLY A 795 4.41 -13.38 23.11
CA GLY A 795 4.81 -13.29 21.70
C GLY A 795 3.61 -13.53 20.77
N GLY A 796 3.54 -12.78 19.68
CA GLY A 796 2.46 -12.86 18.71
C GLY A 796 2.45 -14.20 17.95
N ALA A 797 1.28 -14.68 17.57
CA ALA A 797 1.18 -15.89 16.76
C ALA A 797 1.66 -15.63 15.32
N ALA A 798 2.22 -16.66 14.67
CA ALA A 798 2.46 -16.62 13.24
C ALA A 798 1.15 -16.66 12.46
N GLY A 799 1.10 -15.97 11.32
CA GLY A 799 -0.07 -16.01 10.43
C GLY A 799 -0.32 -17.39 9.83
N ALA A 800 -1.52 -17.64 9.33
CA ALA A 800 -1.87 -18.92 8.72
C ALA A 800 -1.17 -19.13 7.36
N VAL A 801 -0.73 -20.36 7.09
CA VAL A 801 -0.22 -20.76 5.76
C VAL A 801 -1.36 -20.96 4.77
N ALA A 802 -1.13 -20.54 3.54
CA ALA A 802 -2.15 -20.50 2.50
C ALA A 802 -2.71 -21.88 2.14
N ALA A 803 -4.04 -21.98 2.06
CA ALA A 803 -4.72 -23.22 1.67
C ALA A 803 -4.31 -23.69 0.27
N GLY A 804 -3.83 -24.94 0.18
CA GLY A 804 -3.43 -25.59 -1.09
C GLY A 804 -1.99 -25.33 -1.54
N GLY A 805 -1.19 -24.56 -0.80
CA GLY A 805 0.17 -24.19 -1.20
C GLY A 805 1.21 -25.31 -1.11
N ALA A 806 1.55 -25.92 -2.25
CA ALA A 806 2.78 -26.71 -2.34
C ALA A 806 4.02 -25.79 -2.29
N GLY A 807 4.75 -25.79 -1.18
CA GLY A 807 6.01 -25.05 -1.02
C GLY A 807 5.93 -23.71 -0.28
N ALA A 808 4.75 -23.31 0.20
CA ALA A 808 4.61 -22.19 1.13
C ALA A 808 5.26 -22.53 2.49
N GLN A 809 5.97 -21.57 3.09
CA GLN A 809 6.58 -21.73 4.41
C GLN A 809 5.68 -21.18 5.52
N GLY A 810 5.73 -21.85 6.66
CA GLY A 810 5.23 -21.33 7.92
C GLY A 810 5.95 -20.07 8.37
N GLY A 811 5.28 -19.29 9.22
CA GLY A 811 5.90 -18.24 10.00
C GLY A 811 6.32 -18.80 11.36
N ASP A 812 7.39 -18.24 11.89
CA ASP A 812 7.81 -18.49 13.27
C ASP A 812 6.90 -17.67 14.20
N GLY A 813 6.51 -18.23 15.35
CA GLY A 813 5.85 -17.45 16.39
C GLY A 813 6.85 -16.48 17.02
N GLY A 814 6.40 -15.31 17.46
CA GLY A 814 7.28 -14.36 18.16
C GLY A 814 7.68 -14.91 19.53
N ASP A 815 8.88 -14.60 19.99
CA ASP A 815 9.34 -15.02 21.32
C ASP A 815 8.56 -14.26 22.41
N GLY A 816 8.26 -14.91 23.53
CA GLY A 816 7.69 -14.25 24.70
C GLY A 816 8.73 -13.35 25.38
N GLY A 817 8.31 -12.17 25.85
CA GLY A 817 9.20 -11.25 26.54
C GLY A 817 9.69 -11.82 27.87
N VAL A 818 10.93 -11.55 28.25
CA VAL A 818 11.48 -11.99 29.55
C VAL A 818 10.89 -11.13 30.68
N GLY A 819 10.40 -11.77 31.73
CA GLY A 819 9.95 -11.06 32.94
C GLY A 819 11.10 -10.39 33.68
N GLY A 820 10.86 -9.21 34.24
CA GLY A 820 11.91 -8.44 34.90
C GLY A 820 12.41 -9.07 36.21
N ILE A 821 13.52 -8.57 36.72
CA ILE A 821 14.09 -9.00 38.01
C ILE A 821 13.53 -8.13 39.15
N GLY A 822 13.01 -8.77 40.21
CA GLY A 822 12.56 -8.08 41.42
C GLY A 822 13.72 -7.62 42.30
N GLY A 823 13.54 -6.54 43.06
CA GLY A 823 14.61 -5.94 43.87
C GLY A 823 15.18 -6.91 44.92
N ALA A 824 16.50 -7.00 45.04
CA ALA A 824 17.24 -8.10 45.68
C ALA A 824 17.44 -7.98 47.21
N VAL A 825 17.12 -6.83 47.81
CA VAL A 825 17.60 -6.48 49.17
C VAL A 825 16.47 -6.49 50.22
N GLY A 826 16.42 -7.56 51.02
CA GLY A 826 15.54 -7.70 52.20
C GLY A 826 14.05 -7.88 51.90
N SER A 827 13.72 -8.33 50.69
CA SER A 827 12.52 -7.93 49.95
C SER A 827 11.46 -9.02 49.80
N ASN A 828 10.21 -8.58 49.60
CA ASN A 828 9.09 -9.38 49.11
C ASN A 828 8.84 -9.11 47.60
N GLY A 829 9.89 -8.68 46.88
CA GLY A 829 9.81 -8.30 45.46
C GLY A 829 9.81 -9.54 44.59
N ALA A 830 8.70 -9.79 43.89
CA ALA A 830 8.60 -10.85 42.90
C ALA A 830 9.34 -10.48 41.60
N ASN A 831 9.91 -11.50 40.96
CA ASN A 831 10.33 -11.42 39.56
C ASN A 831 9.10 -11.41 38.65
N GLY A 832 9.19 -10.82 37.46
CA GLY A 832 8.15 -10.91 36.45
C GLY A 832 8.01 -12.32 35.91
N ALA A 833 6.82 -12.69 35.46
CA ALA A 833 6.64 -13.80 34.54
C ALA A 833 7.21 -13.36 33.20
N GLY A 834 7.85 -14.25 32.45
CA GLY A 834 7.99 -13.97 31.03
C GLY A 834 6.72 -14.40 30.31
N GLY A 835 6.49 -13.80 29.14
CA GLY A 835 5.34 -14.09 28.30
C GLY A 835 5.43 -15.48 27.67
N SER A 836 4.29 -16.03 27.32
CA SER A 836 4.22 -17.20 26.47
C SER A 836 4.77 -16.90 25.07
N GLY A 837 5.44 -17.88 24.47
CA GLY A 837 5.90 -17.77 23.09
C GLY A 837 4.74 -18.00 22.11
N GLY A 838 4.74 -17.23 21.02
CA GLY A 838 3.68 -17.25 20.02
C GLY A 838 3.59 -18.58 19.28
N ALA A 839 2.39 -18.95 18.82
CA ALA A 839 2.20 -20.17 18.06
C ALA A 839 2.79 -20.06 16.64
N GLY A 840 3.75 -20.92 16.30
CA GLY A 840 4.28 -21.06 14.94
C GLY A 840 3.28 -21.74 14.00
N SER A 841 3.34 -21.40 12.72
CA SER A 841 2.44 -21.95 11.70
C SER A 841 3.21 -22.82 10.70
N GLY A 842 2.52 -23.67 9.92
CA GLY A 842 3.09 -24.29 8.71
C GLY A 842 4.32 -25.19 8.84
N GLY A 843 4.79 -25.48 10.06
CA GLY A 843 6.06 -26.17 10.31
C GLY A 843 7.22 -25.26 10.73
N GLY A 844 7.00 -23.95 10.89
CA GLY A 844 7.88 -23.08 11.66
C GLY A 844 7.80 -23.37 13.17
N PRO A 845 8.86 -23.13 13.95
CA PRO A 845 8.82 -23.18 15.41
C PRO A 845 7.76 -22.23 15.99
N ALA A 846 7.18 -22.64 17.12
CA ALA A 846 6.60 -21.68 18.05
C ALA A 846 7.73 -20.85 18.67
N GLY A 847 7.43 -19.59 19.00
CA GLY A 847 8.35 -18.76 19.75
C GLY A 847 8.65 -19.38 21.11
N GLU A 848 9.82 -19.08 21.65
CA GLU A 848 10.21 -19.54 22.97
C GLU A 848 9.41 -18.79 24.04
N THR A 849 9.12 -19.46 25.16
CA THR A 849 8.51 -18.81 26.32
C THR A 849 9.56 -17.96 27.01
N GLY A 850 9.29 -16.67 27.17
CA GLY A 850 10.17 -15.77 27.91
C GLY A 850 10.22 -16.16 29.38
N GLY A 851 11.36 -15.92 30.02
CA GLY A 851 11.50 -16.12 31.46
C GLY A 851 12.95 -16.32 31.91
N PRO A 852 13.22 -16.18 33.23
CA PRO A 852 14.51 -16.53 33.80
C PRO A 852 14.72 -18.06 33.81
N ASP A 853 15.97 -18.51 33.58
CA ASP A 853 16.37 -19.92 33.53
C ASP A 853 15.82 -20.74 34.74
N GLY A 854 14.73 -21.50 34.52
CA GLY A 854 14.08 -22.29 35.56
C GLY A 854 12.62 -22.62 35.24
N PRO A 855 11.95 -23.46 36.05
CA PRO A 855 10.53 -23.76 35.85
C PRO A 855 9.65 -22.58 36.28
N VAL A 856 8.67 -22.24 35.46
CA VAL A 856 7.75 -21.12 35.70
C VAL A 856 6.75 -21.43 36.82
N ASN A 857 6.20 -22.64 36.84
CA ASN A 857 5.35 -23.14 37.92
C ASN A 857 5.80 -24.54 38.39
N VAL A 858 5.69 -24.81 39.70
CA VAL A 858 5.87 -26.15 40.27
C VAL A 858 4.81 -26.40 41.34
N ALA A 859 4.20 -27.59 41.31
CA ALA A 859 3.18 -28.02 42.27
C ALA A 859 3.75 -28.99 43.33
N ILE A 860 3.29 -28.85 44.57
CA ILE A 860 3.49 -29.84 45.66
C ILE A 860 2.14 -30.31 46.23
N PRO A 861 2.07 -31.51 46.83
CA PRO A 861 0.84 -31.97 47.49
C PRO A 861 0.48 -31.12 48.71
N LEU A 862 -0.80 -30.74 48.80
CA LEU A 862 -1.39 -30.11 49.99
C LEU A 862 -2.05 -31.17 50.86
N TYR A 863 -1.68 -31.24 52.14
CA TYR A 863 -2.30 -32.15 53.11
C TYR A 863 -3.20 -31.37 54.06
N MET A 864 -4.40 -31.88 54.34
CA MET A 864 -5.32 -31.25 55.30
C MET A 864 -5.30 -31.98 56.65
N GLN A 865 -5.20 -31.22 57.74
CA GLN A 865 -5.32 -31.70 59.12
C GLN A 865 -6.49 -31.03 59.87
N SER A 866 -6.67 -31.39 61.14
CA SER A 866 -7.69 -30.84 62.05
C SER A 866 -9.14 -30.89 61.53
N GLY A 867 -9.49 -31.92 60.76
CA GLY A 867 -10.84 -32.08 60.20
C GLY A 867 -11.08 -31.35 58.88
N GLY A 868 -10.03 -30.96 58.16
CA GLY A 868 -10.13 -30.30 56.86
C GLY A 868 -9.91 -28.78 56.88
N ILE A 869 -9.47 -28.23 58.02
CA ILE A 869 -9.34 -26.77 58.23
C ILE A 869 -7.90 -26.27 58.32
N SER A 870 -6.92 -27.17 58.48
CA SER A 870 -5.50 -26.80 58.63
C SER A 870 -4.69 -27.29 57.42
N PRO A 871 -4.25 -26.39 56.53
CA PRO A 871 -3.46 -26.74 55.35
C PRO A 871 -1.98 -26.92 55.71
N ILE A 872 -1.43 -28.08 55.35
CA ILE A 872 -0.09 -28.56 55.73
C ILE A 872 0.72 -28.90 54.48
N VAL A 873 1.95 -28.40 54.43
CA VAL A 873 2.98 -28.76 53.43
C VAL A 873 4.19 -29.37 54.13
N TYR A 874 5.07 -30.04 53.38
CA TYR A 874 6.33 -30.58 53.90
C TYR A 874 7.52 -29.75 53.39
N ILE A 875 8.45 -29.44 54.27
CA ILE A 875 9.67 -28.69 53.93
C ILE A 875 10.92 -29.34 54.53
N SER A 876 12.06 -29.21 53.86
CA SER A 876 13.39 -29.55 54.34
C SER A 876 14.15 -28.28 54.77
N ILE A 877 14.82 -28.31 55.92
CA ILE A 877 15.68 -27.21 56.38
C ILE A 877 17.14 -27.65 56.43
N ASN A 878 18.01 -26.91 55.73
CA ASN A 878 19.44 -27.16 55.66
C ASN A 878 19.78 -28.61 55.20
N GLY A 879 19.06 -29.11 54.19
CA GLY A 879 19.19 -30.48 53.66
C GLY A 879 18.71 -31.58 54.63
N GLY A 880 17.83 -31.25 55.57
CA GLY A 880 17.23 -32.21 56.51
C GLY A 880 16.13 -33.10 55.92
N PRO A 881 15.63 -34.09 56.69
CA PRO A 881 14.44 -34.84 56.31
C PRO A 881 13.22 -33.90 56.27
N PRO A 882 12.25 -34.10 55.34
CA PRO A 882 11.07 -33.24 55.28
C PRO A 882 10.20 -33.31 56.53
N VAL A 883 9.69 -32.15 56.94
CA VAL A 883 8.89 -31.97 58.16
C VAL A 883 7.59 -31.20 57.88
N PRO A 884 6.48 -31.52 58.58
CA PRO A 884 5.19 -30.88 58.35
C PRO A 884 5.13 -29.47 58.96
N VAL A 885 4.74 -28.50 58.14
CA VAL A 885 4.47 -27.12 58.56
C VAL A 885 3.09 -26.68 58.07
N GLN A 886 2.41 -25.84 58.86
CA GLN A 886 1.17 -25.20 58.43
C GLN A 886 1.50 -24.07 57.45
N ILE A 887 0.82 -24.03 56.30
CA ILE A 887 0.92 -22.90 55.36
C ILE A 887 -0.11 -21.84 55.75
N ASP A 888 0.38 -20.64 56.06
CA ASP A 888 -0.38 -19.61 56.77
C ASP A 888 -0.30 -18.28 56.00
N THR A 889 -1.35 -17.91 55.29
CA THR A 889 -1.42 -16.62 54.60
C THR A 889 -1.53 -15.45 55.58
N GLY A 890 -2.06 -15.65 56.80
CA GLY A 890 -2.23 -14.62 57.82
C GLY A 890 -0.93 -14.11 58.46
N SER A 891 0.19 -14.81 58.26
CA SER A 891 1.51 -14.43 58.80
C SER A 891 2.61 -14.41 57.71
N THR A 892 3.84 -14.01 58.07
CA THR A 892 4.96 -13.84 57.12
C THR A 892 6.22 -14.42 57.74
N GLY A 893 6.95 -15.22 56.96
CA GLY A 893 8.20 -15.86 57.35
C GLY A 893 8.01 -17.20 58.07
N LEU A 894 9.08 -18.01 58.11
CA LEU A 894 9.05 -19.35 58.68
C LEU A 894 9.54 -19.37 60.12
N THR A 895 8.69 -19.89 61.02
CA THR A 895 9.08 -20.24 62.40
C THR A 895 9.06 -21.75 62.59
N ILE A 896 10.17 -22.33 63.07
CA ILE A 896 10.31 -23.79 63.20
C ILE A 896 11.00 -24.20 64.51
N LEU A 897 10.69 -25.41 65.01
CA LEU A 897 11.40 -25.98 66.17
C LEU A 897 12.86 -26.30 65.83
N ASN A 898 13.75 -26.08 66.80
CA ASN A 898 15.17 -26.45 66.67
C ASN A 898 15.40 -27.96 66.38
N SER A 899 14.46 -28.82 66.76
CA SER A 899 14.50 -30.26 66.48
C SER A 899 14.14 -30.64 65.03
N ALA A 900 13.66 -29.70 64.23
CA ALA A 900 13.22 -29.91 62.85
C ALA A 900 14.28 -29.48 61.81
N VAL A 901 15.41 -28.93 62.25
CA VAL A 901 16.56 -28.60 61.39
C VAL A 901 17.41 -29.85 61.19
N GLY A 902 17.75 -30.19 59.93
CA GLY A 902 18.56 -31.39 59.62
C GLY A 902 19.99 -31.34 60.16
N ASN A 903 20.64 -30.18 60.03
CA ASN A 903 21.99 -29.93 60.54
C ASN A 903 22.03 -28.60 61.32
N PRO A 904 21.60 -28.58 62.60
CA PRO A 904 21.58 -27.35 63.41
C PRO A 904 22.99 -26.81 63.73
N GLY A 905 24.03 -27.67 63.68
CA GLY A 905 25.43 -27.23 63.79
C GLY A 905 25.99 -26.55 62.54
N GLY A 906 25.28 -26.63 61.41
CA GLY A 906 25.66 -26.06 60.11
C GLY A 906 24.93 -24.77 59.73
N LEU A 907 24.12 -24.17 60.63
CA LEU A 907 23.31 -22.97 60.34
C LEU A 907 24.11 -21.64 60.31
N GLY A 908 25.41 -21.67 60.60
CA GLY A 908 26.23 -20.46 60.65
C GLY A 908 25.93 -19.56 61.85
N SER A 909 26.21 -18.26 61.71
CA SER A 909 25.97 -17.26 62.74
C SER A 909 24.53 -16.77 62.77
N VAL A 910 24.01 -16.52 63.98
CA VAL A 910 22.71 -15.86 64.20
C VAL A 910 22.72 -14.48 63.54
N LEU A 911 21.78 -14.22 62.63
CA LEU A 911 21.58 -12.92 61.97
C LEU A 911 20.84 -11.94 62.89
N LEU A 912 19.79 -12.44 63.54
CA LEU A 912 18.87 -11.67 64.38
C LEU A 912 18.37 -12.53 65.54
N SER A 913 18.02 -11.91 66.65
CA SER A 913 17.30 -12.54 67.76
C SER A 913 16.07 -11.70 68.09
N GLY A 914 14.93 -12.35 68.33
CA GLY A 914 13.67 -11.66 68.56
C GLY A 914 12.69 -12.47 69.39
N SER A 915 11.48 -11.92 69.55
CA SER A 915 10.36 -12.60 70.19
C SER A 915 9.05 -12.28 69.50
N ALA A 916 8.17 -13.26 69.33
CA ALA A 916 6.88 -13.15 68.67
C ALA A 916 5.80 -13.96 69.41
N SER A 917 4.55 -13.90 68.93
CA SER A 917 3.43 -14.70 69.45
C SER A 917 2.44 -15.03 68.34
N TYR A 918 1.87 -16.23 68.38
CA TYR A 918 0.71 -16.62 67.57
C TYR A 918 -0.57 -16.50 68.42
N ALA A 919 -1.71 -16.23 67.78
CA ALA A 919 -2.99 -16.02 68.48
C ALA A 919 -3.37 -17.18 69.43
N GLY A 920 -3.06 -18.42 69.05
CA GLY A 920 -3.31 -19.62 69.86
C GLY A 920 -2.39 -19.83 71.07
N LEU A 921 -1.38 -18.97 71.30
CA LEU A 921 -0.53 -18.99 72.51
C LEU A 921 -1.11 -18.15 73.66
N GLY A 922 -2.21 -17.42 73.43
CA GLY A 922 -2.75 -16.45 74.38
C GLY A 922 -1.75 -15.32 74.65
N ASN A 923 -1.52 -14.99 75.92
CA ASN A 923 -0.62 -13.90 76.32
C ASN A 923 0.88 -14.30 76.34
N ASN A 924 1.24 -15.48 75.81
CA ASN A 924 2.63 -15.97 75.84
C ASN A 924 3.36 -15.61 74.54
N SER A 925 4.61 -15.18 74.67
CA SER A 925 5.54 -14.99 73.55
C SER A 925 6.64 -16.06 73.56
N TYR A 926 7.14 -16.39 72.37
CA TYR A 926 8.30 -17.26 72.18
C TYR A 926 9.50 -16.44 71.67
N GLY A 927 10.70 -16.78 72.12
CA GLY A 927 11.95 -16.24 71.59
C GLY A 927 12.46 -17.08 70.42
N TYR A 928 12.99 -16.44 69.38
CA TYR A 928 13.58 -17.08 68.21
C TYR A 928 14.96 -16.48 67.86
N GLN A 929 15.76 -17.26 67.14
CA GLN A 929 16.99 -16.82 66.48
C GLN A 929 16.85 -17.05 64.98
N THR A 930 17.15 -16.03 64.18
CA THR A 930 17.09 -16.09 62.72
C THR A 930 18.45 -16.50 62.16
N TYR A 931 18.44 -17.48 61.26
CA TYR A 931 19.62 -17.98 60.56
C TYR A 931 19.43 -17.85 59.05
N SER A 932 20.53 -17.71 58.31
CA SER A 932 20.53 -17.85 56.84
C SER A 932 20.67 -19.32 56.49
N THR A 933 19.66 -19.94 55.88
CA THR A 933 19.76 -21.34 55.43
C THR A 933 18.77 -21.64 54.31
N THR A 934 18.97 -22.74 53.60
CA THR A 934 18.09 -23.14 52.50
C THR A 934 16.82 -23.83 53.03
N VAL A 935 15.70 -23.55 52.37
CA VAL A 935 14.42 -24.23 52.57
C VAL A 935 14.06 -24.97 51.27
N GLY A 936 13.95 -26.29 51.33
CA GLY A 936 13.40 -27.09 50.22
C GLY A 936 11.92 -27.37 50.44
N PHE A 937 11.08 -27.21 49.44
CA PHE A 937 9.70 -27.69 49.48
C PHE A 937 9.63 -29.13 48.95
N CYS A 938 8.90 -29.99 49.65
CA CYS A 938 8.98 -31.43 49.44
C CYS A 938 7.60 -32.11 49.52
N ASP A 939 7.54 -33.33 49.01
CA ASP A 939 6.48 -34.27 49.34
C ASP A 939 6.68 -34.90 50.73
N LYS A 940 5.71 -35.71 51.18
CA LYS A 940 5.77 -36.42 52.46
C LYS A 940 6.73 -37.62 52.49
N LEU A 941 7.17 -38.13 51.33
CA LEU A 941 8.00 -39.33 51.20
C LEU A 941 9.50 -39.03 51.19
N GLY A 942 9.89 -37.79 50.89
CA GLY A 942 11.30 -37.37 50.84
C GLY A 942 11.70 -36.63 49.57
N ASP A 943 10.80 -36.49 48.60
CA ASP A 943 11.11 -35.92 47.29
C ASP A 943 11.01 -34.39 47.34
N CYS A 944 12.15 -33.71 47.20
CA CYS A 944 12.28 -32.27 47.20
C CYS A 944 12.85 -31.87 45.83
N PRO A 945 12.08 -31.27 44.91
CA PRO A 945 12.61 -30.81 43.63
C PRO A 945 13.72 -29.79 43.84
N ASP A 946 14.86 -29.94 43.16
CA ASP A 946 16.00 -29.02 43.26
C ASP A 946 15.62 -27.56 42.93
N SER A 947 14.62 -27.37 42.06
CA SER A 947 14.04 -26.07 41.69
C SER A 947 13.19 -25.41 42.79
N LEU A 948 12.75 -26.16 43.79
CA LEU A 948 12.02 -25.67 44.96
C LEU A 948 12.91 -25.59 46.21
N ILE A 949 14.22 -25.45 46.03
CA ILE A 949 15.16 -25.11 47.09
C ILE A 949 15.43 -23.61 47.00
N THR A 950 15.13 -22.86 48.06
CA THR A 950 15.43 -21.43 48.13
C THR A 950 16.95 -21.19 48.17
N ASP A 951 17.37 -20.02 47.71
CA ASP A 951 18.63 -19.45 48.17
C ASP A 951 18.64 -19.31 49.72
N PRO A 952 19.82 -19.20 50.37
CA PRO A 952 19.90 -19.10 51.82
C PRO A 952 19.11 -17.92 52.38
N THR A 953 17.98 -18.21 53.02
CA THR A 953 16.98 -17.23 53.46
C THR A 953 16.79 -17.25 54.98
N GLY A 954 16.07 -16.26 55.51
CA GLY A 954 15.86 -16.05 56.94
C GLY A 954 14.88 -17.05 57.56
N VAL A 955 15.38 -18.03 58.30
CA VAL A 955 14.58 -19.02 59.03
C VAL A 955 14.63 -18.74 60.53
N ASN A 956 13.46 -18.53 61.16
CA ASN A 956 13.35 -18.32 62.61
C ASN A 956 13.31 -19.67 63.33
N VAL A 957 14.40 -20.03 64.00
CA VAL A 957 14.48 -21.23 64.83
C VAL A 957 14.12 -20.85 66.27
N VAL A 958 13.16 -21.58 66.85
CA VAL A 958 12.71 -21.37 68.23
C VAL A 958 13.86 -21.60 69.22
N THR A 959 14.12 -20.62 70.08
CA THR A 959 15.18 -20.71 71.10
C THR A 959 14.91 -21.81 72.12
N ALA A 960 15.99 -22.37 72.69
CA ALA A 960 15.90 -23.41 73.73
C ALA A 960 14.96 -23.03 74.90
N GLY A 961 14.89 -21.74 75.27
CA GLY A 961 14.01 -21.23 76.34
C GLY A 961 12.52 -21.25 76.01
N SER A 962 12.13 -21.27 74.74
CA SER A 962 10.73 -21.33 74.29
C SER A 962 10.35 -22.64 73.62
N ASN A 963 11.30 -23.56 73.43
CA ASN A 963 11.10 -24.80 72.67
C ASN A 963 9.99 -25.70 73.24
N ALA A 964 9.87 -25.80 74.57
CA ALA A 964 8.81 -26.58 75.23
C ALA A 964 7.40 -26.02 74.96
N LEU A 965 7.24 -24.68 75.03
CA LEU A 965 5.97 -23.99 74.73
C LEU A 965 5.56 -24.21 73.27
N MET A 966 6.48 -23.99 72.34
CA MET A 966 6.21 -24.15 70.90
C MET A 966 6.00 -25.60 70.49
N THR A 967 6.70 -26.55 71.13
CA THR A 967 6.46 -27.99 70.90
C THR A 967 5.05 -28.39 71.33
N GLN A 968 4.57 -27.88 72.48
CA GLN A 968 3.18 -28.13 72.90
C GLN A 968 2.17 -27.56 71.91
N TYR A 969 2.38 -26.31 71.46
CA TYR A 969 1.52 -25.64 70.48
C TYR A 969 1.48 -26.36 69.13
N PHE A 970 2.64 -26.64 68.53
CA PHE A 970 2.71 -27.28 67.21
C PHE A 970 2.21 -28.74 67.24
N ASN A 971 2.46 -29.48 68.32
CA ASN A 971 1.93 -30.84 68.48
C ASN A 971 0.39 -30.89 68.50
N SER A 972 -0.31 -29.85 68.95
CA SER A 972 -1.79 -29.86 68.91
C SER A 972 -2.37 -29.70 67.50
N TYR A 973 -1.53 -29.35 66.51
CA TYR A 973 -1.90 -29.24 65.09
C TYR A 973 -1.15 -30.20 64.18
N GLY A 974 -0.34 -31.12 64.74
CA GLY A 974 0.41 -32.12 63.97
C GLY A 974 1.51 -31.55 63.07
N ILE A 975 2.07 -30.41 63.45
CA ILE A 975 3.13 -29.67 62.74
C ILE A 975 4.39 -29.53 63.61
N VAL A 976 5.47 -29.00 63.05
CA VAL A 976 6.68 -28.57 63.80
C VAL A 976 7.12 -27.14 63.47
N GLY A 977 6.31 -26.42 62.72
CA GLY A 977 6.53 -25.02 62.33
C GLY A 977 5.32 -24.42 61.62
N VAL A 978 5.34 -23.11 61.45
CA VAL A 978 4.37 -22.33 60.67
C VAL A 978 5.15 -21.58 59.59
N LEU A 979 4.74 -21.79 58.35
CA LEU A 979 5.24 -21.11 57.16
C LEU A 979 4.28 -19.96 56.83
N GLY A 980 4.62 -18.76 57.30
CA GLY A 980 3.90 -17.54 56.97
C GLY A 980 4.19 -17.09 55.52
N ILE A 981 3.17 -17.01 54.69
CA ILE A 981 3.29 -16.67 53.26
C ILE A 981 2.59 -15.35 52.86
N GLY A 982 1.95 -14.64 53.78
CA GLY A 982 1.35 -13.33 53.49
C GLY A 982 2.41 -12.27 53.15
N PRO A 983 2.26 -11.46 52.08
CA PRO A 983 3.22 -10.40 51.72
C PRO A 983 3.28 -9.23 52.70
N ASN A 984 2.19 -8.91 53.41
CA ASN A 984 2.06 -7.70 54.22
C ASN A 984 1.33 -7.93 55.56
N ASN A 985 1.88 -8.78 56.44
CA ASN A 985 1.28 -9.03 57.76
C ASN A 985 1.36 -7.83 58.75
N GLY A 986 2.04 -6.74 58.38
CA GLY A 986 2.20 -5.53 59.19
C GLY A 986 3.28 -5.57 60.28
N PHE A 987 4.08 -6.63 60.37
CA PHE A 987 5.19 -6.79 61.32
C PHE A 987 6.56 -6.57 60.63
N ALA A 988 7.56 -6.13 61.39
CA ALA A 988 8.86 -5.74 60.83
C ALA A 988 9.91 -6.87 60.87
N GLY A 989 10.68 -7.02 59.78
CA GLY A 989 11.90 -7.82 59.76
C GLY A 989 11.74 -9.30 59.39
N THR A 990 10.61 -9.69 58.80
CA THR A 990 10.34 -11.05 58.31
C THR A 990 9.97 -11.03 56.84
N SER A 991 10.84 -11.57 55.98
CA SER A 991 10.51 -11.85 54.58
C SER A 991 9.69 -13.14 54.47
N THR A 992 8.87 -13.27 53.43
CA THR A 992 8.32 -14.59 53.07
C THR A 992 9.46 -15.52 52.63
N ILE A 993 9.33 -16.83 52.84
CA ILE A 993 10.28 -17.80 52.27
C ILE A 993 10.13 -17.86 50.73
N ILE A 994 8.94 -17.53 50.22
CA ILE A 994 8.61 -17.62 48.81
C ILE A 994 9.41 -16.62 47.96
N SER A 995 9.73 -15.43 48.48
CA SER A 995 10.53 -14.44 47.73
C SER A 995 11.97 -14.89 47.43
N ALA A 996 12.47 -15.90 48.16
CA ALA A 996 13.80 -16.49 47.98
C ALA A 996 13.81 -17.76 47.10
N LEU A 997 12.68 -18.12 46.46
CA LEU A 997 12.66 -19.13 45.41
C LEU A 997 13.28 -18.55 44.11
N PRO A 998 13.94 -19.39 43.29
CA PRO A 998 14.57 -18.93 42.05
C PRO A 998 13.56 -18.60 40.94
N GLY A 999 13.91 -17.66 40.08
CA GLY A 999 13.14 -17.33 38.88
C GLY A 999 11.70 -16.87 39.16
N ALA A 1000 10.76 -17.27 38.30
CA ALA A 1000 9.35 -16.89 38.40
C ALA A 1000 8.60 -17.52 39.59
N LEU A 1001 9.16 -18.55 40.23
CA LEU A 1001 8.53 -19.28 41.36
C LEU A 1001 8.23 -18.40 42.58
N ASN A 1002 8.86 -17.23 42.67
CA ASN A 1002 8.70 -16.30 43.77
C ASN A 1002 7.51 -15.33 43.64
N GLN A 1003 6.77 -15.38 42.52
CA GLN A 1003 5.64 -14.48 42.23
C GLN A 1003 4.41 -14.66 43.09
N GLY A 1004 4.13 -15.90 43.47
CA GLY A 1004 2.91 -16.20 44.18
C GLY A 1004 2.74 -17.67 44.50
N VAL A 1005 1.64 -17.94 45.18
CA VAL A 1005 1.24 -19.27 45.62
C VAL A 1005 -0.25 -19.45 45.43
N LEU A 1006 -0.65 -20.38 44.55
CA LEU A 1006 -2.01 -20.90 44.50
C LEU A 1006 -2.19 -21.97 45.58
N ILE A 1007 -3.15 -21.77 46.48
CA ILE A 1007 -3.63 -22.81 47.40
C ILE A 1007 -4.95 -23.33 46.86
N ASP A 1008 -4.96 -24.59 46.43
CA ASP A 1008 -6.16 -25.30 45.97
C ASP A 1008 -6.42 -26.53 46.86
N GLN A 1009 -7.36 -26.39 47.80
CA GLN A 1009 -7.77 -27.49 48.68
C GLN A 1009 -8.69 -28.51 47.98
N GLN A 1010 -9.26 -28.17 46.81
CA GLN A 1010 -10.17 -29.04 46.07
C GLN A 1010 -9.40 -30.09 45.27
N THR A 1011 -8.31 -29.69 44.61
CA THR A 1011 -7.38 -30.62 43.96
C THR A 1011 -6.32 -31.15 44.92
N GLY A 1012 -6.12 -30.50 46.07
CA GLY A 1012 -5.13 -30.91 47.07
C GLY A 1012 -3.70 -30.54 46.67
N GLN A 1013 -3.52 -29.33 46.13
CA GLN A 1013 -2.25 -28.86 45.61
C GLN A 1013 -1.89 -27.46 46.14
N VAL A 1014 -0.59 -27.20 46.25
CA VAL A 1014 -0.01 -25.86 46.33
C VAL A 1014 0.86 -25.66 45.11
N ILE A 1015 0.64 -24.60 44.34
CA ILE A 1015 1.38 -24.30 43.11
C ILE A 1015 2.13 -22.98 43.30
N PHE A 1016 3.46 -23.03 43.18
CA PHE A 1016 4.33 -21.85 43.21
C PHE A 1016 4.49 -21.26 41.80
N GLY A 1017 4.77 -19.96 41.70
CA GLY A 1017 4.96 -19.25 40.44
C GLY A 1017 3.81 -18.30 40.08
N PRO A 1018 3.70 -17.87 38.81
CA PRO A 1018 2.59 -17.06 38.32
C PRO A 1018 1.24 -17.75 38.55
N ASN A 1019 0.14 -17.00 38.55
CA ASN A 1019 -1.20 -17.58 38.71
C ASN A 1019 -1.56 -18.44 37.47
N PRO A 1020 -1.74 -19.76 37.59
CA PRO A 1020 -2.01 -20.62 36.43
C PRO A 1020 -3.49 -20.59 35.99
N LEU A 1021 -4.34 -19.77 36.64
CA LEU A 1021 -5.77 -19.66 36.38
C LEU A 1021 -6.12 -18.26 35.87
N THR A 1022 -7.02 -18.18 34.89
CA THR A 1022 -7.68 -16.91 34.53
C THR A 1022 -8.39 -16.35 35.76
N PRO A 1023 -8.04 -15.14 36.24
CA PRO A 1023 -8.55 -14.64 37.51
C PRO A 1023 -10.00 -14.14 37.38
N GLU A 1024 -10.93 -14.69 38.17
CA GLU A 1024 -12.31 -14.16 38.22
C GLU A 1024 -12.44 -12.92 39.12
N ILE A 1025 -11.77 -12.91 40.28
CA ILE A 1025 -11.88 -11.83 41.26
C ILE A 1025 -10.50 -11.55 41.85
N SER A 1026 -10.05 -10.30 41.74
CA SER A 1026 -8.80 -9.79 42.32
C SER A 1026 -9.10 -8.71 43.34
N VAL A 1027 -8.54 -8.82 44.54
CA VAL A 1027 -8.61 -7.78 45.59
C VAL A 1027 -7.22 -7.40 46.06
N SER A 1028 -6.94 -6.09 46.03
CA SER A 1028 -5.63 -5.55 46.37
C SER A 1028 -5.34 -5.71 47.88
N GLY A 1029 -4.17 -6.26 48.19
CA GLY A 1029 -3.71 -6.54 49.56
C GLY A 1029 -3.60 -8.03 49.85
N SER A 1030 -2.63 -8.43 50.67
CA SER A 1030 -2.60 -9.74 51.33
C SER A 1030 -1.67 -9.77 52.57
N PRO A 1031 -2.08 -10.37 53.70
CA PRO A 1031 -3.37 -11.02 53.93
C PRO A 1031 -4.52 -10.04 54.17
N TYR A 1032 -4.23 -8.81 54.55
CA TYR A 1032 -5.25 -7.81 54.84
C TYR A 1032 -5.76 -7.16 53.53
N VAL A 1033 -7.06 -7.35 53.29
CA VAL A 1033 -7.81 -6.74 52.19
C VAL A 1033 -8.95 -5.89 52.75
N ASP A 1034 -9.22 -4.74 52.15
CA ASP A 1034 -10.40 -3.95 52.51
C ASP A 1034 -11.65 -4.56 51.87
N THR A 1035 -12.65 -4.83 52.71
CA THR A 1035 -13.85 -5.58 52.32
C THR A 1035 -15.11 -4.96 52.90
N MET A 1036 -16.25 -5.28 52.29
CA MET A 1036 -17.56 -4.96 52.83
C MET A 1036 -18.21 -6.26 53.32
N VAL A 1037 -18.52 -6.36 54.61
CA VAL A 1037 -19.09 -7.60 55.21
C VAL A 1037 -20.56 -7.42 55.52
N SER A 1038 -21.40 -8.32 55.02
CA SER A 1038 -22.83 -8.43 55.33
C SER A 1038 -23.11 -9.62 56.24
N ILE A 1039 -24.01 -9.41 57.20
CA ILE A 1039 -24.52 -10.45 58.11
C ILE A 1039 -26.02 -10.61 57.86
N ASN A 1040 -26.46 -11.84 57.55
CA ASN A 1040 -27.85 -12.21 57.27
C ASN A 1040 -28.52 -11.34 56.18
N GLY A 1041 -27.77 -10.85 55.19
CA GLY A 1041 -28.27 -9.99 54.12
C GLY A 1041 -28.56 -8.54 54.55
N GLY A 1042 -28.06 -8.10 55.71
CA GLY A 1042 -28.07 -6.69 56.10
C GLY A 1042 -27.14 -5.83 55.24
N PRO A 1043 -27.21 -4.48 55.35
CA PRO A 1043 -26.30 -3.58 54.63
C PRO A 1043 -24.83 -3.95 54.89
N PRO A 1044 -23.99 -4.10 53.85
CA PRO A 1044 -22.57 -4.37 54.03
C PRO A 1044 -21.86 -3.26 54.79
N VAL A 1045 -20.91 -3.62 55.65
CA VAL A 1045 -20.13 -2.68 56.49
C VAL A 1045 -18.64 -2.83 56.20
N ALA A 1046 -17.95 -1.70 56.04
CA ALA A 1046 -16.51 -1.66 55.74
C ALA A 1046 -15.68 -2.23 56.90
N VAL A 1047 -14.91 -3.28 56.61
CA VAL A 1047 -14.00 -3.97 57.53
C VAL A 1047 -12.80 -4.49 56.75
N THR A 1048 -11.59 -4.28 57.27
CA THR A 1048 -10.40 -4.94 56.75
C THR A 1048 -10.42 -6.41 57.16
N THR A 1049 -10.39 -7.34 56.21
CA THR A 1049 -10.41 -8.78 56.45
C THR A 1049 -9.04 -9.37 56.16
N SER A 1050 -8.52 -10.17 57.10
CA SER A 1050 -7.36 -11.05 56.87
C SER A 1050 -7.83 -12.32 56.15
N ILE A 1051 -7.41 -12.52 54.90
CA ILE A 1051 -7.61 -13.78 54.18
C ILE A 1051 -6.53 -14.76 54.66
N ASP A 1052 -6.94 -15.66 55.55
CA ASP A 1052 -6.04 -16.39 56.44
C ASP A 1052 -6.30 -17.91 56.43
N SER A 1053 -5.42 -18.65 55.74
CA SER A 1053 -5.42 -20.11 55.66
C SER A 1053 -5.06 -20.80 56.99
N GLY A 1054 -4.35 -20.11 57.88
CA GLY A 1054 -4.00 -20.56 59.22
C GLY A 1054 -5.07 -20.26 60.29
N GLY A 1055 -5.96 -19.29 60.01
CA GLY A 1055 -6.93 -18.69 60.93
C GLY A 1055 -8.06 -19.59 61.46
N MET A 1056 -8.02 -20.90 61.19
CA MET A 1056 -9.03 -21.89 61.61
C MET A 1056 -10.45 -21.46 61.21
N TYR A 1057 -11.40 -21.35 62.15
CA TYR A 1057 -12.78 -20.91 61.89
C TYR A 1057 -12.93 -19.38 61.69
N GLY A 1058 -11.83 -18.64 61.71
CA GLY A 1058 -11.84 -17.19 61.54
C GLY A 1058 -12.33 -16.42 62.76
N SER A 1059 -12.43 -15.10 62.60
CA SER A 1059 -12.86 -14.18 63.65
C SER A 1059 -13.57 -12.96 63.05
N ILE A 1060 -14.46 -12.35 63.81
CA ILE A 1060 -15.26 -11.22 63.34
C ILE A 1060 -15.28 -10.07 64.36
N PRO A 1061 -15.07 -8.81 63.96
CA PRO A 1061 -15.21 -7.66 64.84
C PRO A 1061 -16.60 -7.59 65.45
N GLN A 1062 -16.68 -7.26 66.74
CA GLN A 1062 -17.94 -7.06 67.44
C GLN A 1062 -18.84 -5.98 66.77
N LEU A 1063 -18.26 -5.04 66.00
CA LEU A 1063 -19.02 -4.03 65.26
C LEU A 1063 -19.98 -4.62 64.22
N LEU A 1064 -19.67 -5.79 63.65
CA LEU A 1064 -20.53 -6.49 62.69
C LEU A 1064 -21.63 -7.32 63.37
N VAL A 1065 -21.44 -7.68 64.64
CA VAL A 1065 -22.37 -8.47 65.45
C VAL A 1065 -22.55 -7.88 66.86
N PRO A 1066 -23.09 -6.64 67.00
CA PRO A 1066 -23.06 -5.90 68.28
C PRO A 1066 -23.84 -6.56 69.42
N SER A 1067 -24.73 -7.50 69.10
CA SER A 1067 -25.50 -8.30 70.05
C SER A 1067 -24.72 -9.47 70.67
N LEU A 1068 -23.53 -9.79 70.16
CA LEU A 1068 -22.67 -10.87 70.65
C LEU A 1068 -21.53 -10.32 71.51
N GLY A 1069 -21.11 -11.09 72.51
CA GLY A 1069 -19.97 -10.74 73.37
C GLY A 1069 -18.64 -11.14 72.75
N VAL A 1070 -17.59 -10.35 72.96
CA VAL A 1070 -16.21 -10.71 72.62
C VAL A 1070 -15.84 -12.05 73.29
N GLY A 1071 -15.25 -12.97 72.53
CA GLY A 1071 -14.93 -14.32 72.97
C GLY A 1071 -16.08 -15.34 72.85
N SER A 1072 -17.21 -14.98 72.21
CA SER A 1072 -18.24 -15.94 71.79
C SER A 1072 -18.07 -16.36 70.33
N GLN A 1073 -18.61 -17.50 69.91
CA GLN A 1073 -18.73 -17.86 68.49
C GLN A 1073 -20.01 -17.30 67.89
N VAL A 1074 -19.97 -16.92 66.61
CA VAL A 1074 -21.17 -16.59 65.84
C VAL A 1074 -22.11 -17.80 65.78
N PRO A 1075 -23.42 -17.67 66.13
CA PRO A 1075 -24.37 -18.78 66.14
C PRO A 1075 -24.55 -19.43 64.76
N ALA A 1076 -24.80 -20.75 64.76
CA ALA A 1076 -25.14 -21.52 63.57
C ALA A 1076 -26.41 -20.98 62.87
N GLY A 1077 -26.44 -21.05 61.54
CA GLY A 1077 -27.50 -20.48 60.71
C GLY A 1077 -27.28 -19.00 60.35
N THR A 1078 -26.19 -18.38 60.83
CA THR A 1078 -25.83 -17.01 60.42
C THR A 1078 -25.19 -17.04 59.04
N VAL A 1079 -25.74 -16.29 58.09
CA VAL A 1079 -25.13 -16.07 56.78
C VAL A 1079 -24.11 -14.95 56.90
N ILE A 1080 -22.88 -15.21 56.49
CA ILE A 1080 -21.79 -14.24 56.42
C ILE A 1080 -21.38 -14.13 54.95
N SER A 1081 -21.49 -12.95 54.38
CA SER A 1081 -21.17 -12.66 52.98
C SER A 1081 -20.12 -11.54 52.93
N VAL A 1082 -18.99 -11.78 52.28
CA VAL A 1082 -17.87 -10.85 52.19
C VAL A 1082 -17.72 -10.39 50.75
N TYR A 1083 -17.67 -9.07 50.56
CA TYR A 1083 -17.60 -8.39 49.27
C TYR A 1083 -16.31 -7.57 49.15
N SER A 1084 -15.95 -7.20 47.92
CA SER A 1084 -14.92 -6.20 47.60
C SER A 1084 -15.16 -4.85 48.32
N ALA A 1085 -14.14 -3.98 48.32
CA ALA A 1085 -14.19 -2.68 48.99
C ALA A 1085 -15.29 -1.73 48.47
N ASP A 1086 -15.73 -1.89 47.22
CA ASP A 1086 -16.87 -1.16 46.63
C ASP A 1086 -18.24 -1.68 47.10
N GLY A 1087 -18.29 -2.90 47.65
CA GLY A 1087 -19.51 -3.59 48.08
C GLY A 1087 -20.28 -4.32 46.97
N GLU A 1088 -19.81 -4.29 45.72
CA GLU A 1088 -20.53 -4.83 44.56
C GLU A 1088 -20.19 -6.31 44.29
N THR A 1089 -18.90 -6.67 44.32
CA THR A 1089 -18.44 -8.03 43.98
C THR A 1089 -18.39 -8.92 45.22
N LEU A 1090 -19.26 -9.94 45.28
CA LEU A 1090 -19.18 -10.96 46.32
C LEU A 1090 -17.89 -11.77 46.16
N LEU A 1091 -17.06 -11.86 47.22
CA LEU A 1091 -15.84 -12.68 47.26
C LEU A 1091 -16.17 -14.12 47.67
N TYR A 1092 -16.84 -14.28 48.81
CA TYR A 1092 -17.34 -15.57 49.30
C TYR A 1092 -18.52 -15.37 50.26
N SER A 1093 -19.37 -16.39 50.39
CA SER A 1093 -20.50 -16.37 51.32
C SER A 1093 -20.72 -17.76 51.91
N TYR A 1094 -21.02 -17.82 53.21
CA TYR A 1094 -21.27 -19.09 53.89
C TYR A 1094 -22.32 -18.97 54.99
N THR A 1095 -22.93 -20.10 55.33
CA THR A 1095 -23.79 -20.22 56.51
C THR A 1095 -23.02 -20.96 57.60
N THR A 1096 -22.86 -20.33 58.76
CA THR A 1096 -22.20 -20.95 59.92
C THR A 1096 -22.95 -22.22 60.36
N THR A 1097 -22.21 -23.24 60.78
CA THR A 1097 -22.79 -24.47 61.35
C THR A 1097 -22.38 -24.63 62.82
N ALA A 1098 -22.93 -25.63 63.52
CA ALA A 1098 -22.69 -25.79 64.95
C ALA A 1098 -21.19 -26.04 65.24
N GLY A 1099 -20.55 -25.11 65.94
CA GLY A 1099 -19.13 -25.17 66.31
C GLY A 1099 -18.15 -24.59 65.27
N THR A 1100 -18.61 -24.20 64.07
CA THR A 1100 -17.76 -23.70 62.98
C THR A 1100 -17.82 -22.19 62.77
N GLY A 1101 -18.64 -21.48 63.55
CA GLY A 1101 -18.77 -20.02 63.45
C GLY A 1101 -17.50 -19.29 63.93
N PRO A 1102 -17.14 -18.15 63.29
CA PRO A 1102 -16.00 -17.35 63.69
C PRO A 1102 -16.14 -16.79 65.10
N TRP A 1103 -15.00 -16.54 65.76
CA TRP A 1103 -14.97 -15.96 67.09
C TRP A 1103 -15.13 -14.44 67.06
N VAL A 1104 -15.97 -13.89 67.94
CA VAL A 1104 -16.20 -12.45 68.05
C VAL A 1104 -15.02 -11.78 68.76
N THR A 1105 -14.40 -10.78 68.15
CA THR A 1105 -13.21 -10.08 68.69
C THR A 1105 -13.49 -8.60 68.98
N SER A 1106 -12.69 -8.01 69.85
CA SER A 1106 -12.68 -6.56 70.11
C SER A 1106 -11.82 -5.75 69.13
N GLY A 1107 -11.21 -6.42 68.14
CA GLY A 1107 -10.37 -5.79 67.12
C GLY A 1107 -11.20 -5.19 65.98
N GLY A 1108 -10.55 -4.35 65.15
CA GLY A 1108 -11.18 -3.73 63.98
C GLY A 1108 -11.14 -4.57 62.70
N ALA A 1109 -10.35 -5.65 62.66
CA ALA A 1109 -10.18 -6.49 61.49
C ALA A 1109 -10.87 -7.85 61.65
N ALA A 1110 -11.46 -8.36 60.57
CA ALA A 1110 -11.96 -9.73 60.48
C ALA A 1110 -10.84 -10.69 60.07
N ASN A 1111 -11.09 -11.97 60.27
CA ASN A 1111 -10.23 -13.06 59.81
C ASN A 1111 -11.14 -14.10 59.14
N SER A 1112 -10.87 -14.42 57.88
CA SER A 1112 -11.70 -15.31 57.07
C SER A 1112 -11.74 -16.75 57.58
N GLY A 1113 -10.65 -17.18 58.23
CA GLY A 1113 -10.35 -18.59 58.44
C GLY A 1113 -10.22 -19.37 57.14
N TYR A 1114 -10.26 -20.70 57.28
CA TYR A 1114 -10.06 -21.68 56.21
C TYR A 1114 -11.10 -21.61 55.08
N TYR A 1115 -12.28 -21.02 55.31
CA TYR A 1115 -13.44 -21.22 54.46
C TYR A 1115 -13.23 -20.83 52.98
N PRO A 1116 -12.68 -19.65 52.62
CA PRO A 1116 -12.49 -19.26 51.21
C PRO A 1116 -11.67 -20.30 50.43
N PHE A 1117 -10.56 -20.75 51.03
CA PHE A 1117 -9.65 -21.76 50.47
C PHE A 1117 -10.28 -23.16 50.32
N SER A 1118 -11.35 -23.46 51.07
CA SER A 1118 -12.02 -24.77 51.01
C SER A 1118 -13.06 -24.87 49.89
N VAL A 1119 -13.50 -23.74 49.33
CA VAL A 1119 -14.53 -23.67 48.28
C VAL A 1119 -14.03 -23.08 46.97
N ASN A 1120 -12.88 -22.40 46.99
CA ASN A 1120 -12.27 -21.73 45.84
C ASN A 1120 -10.74 -21.92 45.90
N PRO A 1121 -10.06 -22.11 44.76
CA PRO A 1121 -8.63 -21.84 44.67
C PRO A 1121 -8.33 -20.38 45.01
N VAL A 1122 -7.36 -20.14 45.90
CA VAL A 1122 -6.95 -18.79 46.31
C VAL A 1122 -5.47 -18.60 45.99
N TYR A 1123 -5.17 -17.62 45.13
CA TYR A 1123 -3.82 -17.25 44.77
C TYR A 1123 -3.38 -16.01 45.56
N ILE A 1124 -2.20 -16.11 46.17
CA ILE A 1124 -1.52 -15.01 46.83
C ILE A 1124 -0.44 -14.50 45.86
N ASP A 1125 -0.68 -13.35 45.24
CA ASP A 1125 0.30 -12.63 44.45
C ASP A 1125 1.16 -11.76 45.39
N TYR A 1126 2.48 -11.81 45.25
CA TYR A 1126 3.39 -10.92 45.99
C TYR A 1126 3.47 -9.52 45.37
N ARG A 1127 2.80 -9.27 44.23
CA ARG A 1127 2.78 -8.00 43.49
C ARG A 1127 1.49 -7.20 43.76
N PRO A 1128 1.56 -5.86 43.77
CA PRO A 1128 2.77 -5.05 43.86
C PRO A 1128 3.46 -5.26 45.24
N SER A 1129 4.79 -5.15 45.25
CA SER A 1129 5.60 -5.58 46.40
C SER A 1129 5.25 -4.87 47.71
N GLY A 1130 5.36 -5.61 48.82
CA GLY A 1130 5.06 -5.13 50.17
C GLY A 1130 3.57 -4.89 50.44
N PHE A 1131 2.70 -5.12 49.46
CA PHE A 1131 1.25 -5.05 49.59
C PHE A 1131 0.59 -6.36 49.19
N GLY A 1132 0.99 -6.91 48.04
CA GLY A 1132 0.45 -8.13 47.44
C GLY A 1132 -0.99 -7.99 46.96
N THR A 1133 -1.50 -9.05 46.34
CA THR A 1133 -2.88 -9.13 45.85
C THR A 1133 -3.44 -10.52 46.17
N THR A 1134 -4.67 -10.57 46.66
CA THR A 1134 -5.37 -11.84 46.88
C THR A 1134 -6.35 -12.07 45.73
N ILE A 1135 -6.16 -13.15 44.97
CA ILE A 1135 -7.04 -13.54 43.87
C ILE A 1135 -7.84 -14.77 44.31
N ILE A 1136 -9.15 -14.75 44.06
CA ILE A 1136 -10.07 -15.85 44.37
C ILE A 1136 -10.72 -16.28 43.06
N SER A 1137 -10.30 -17.42 42.52
CA SER A 1137 -10.88 -18.04 41.32
C SER A 1137 -12.03 -18.99 41.71
N ARG A 1138 -12.96 -19.28 40.79
CA ARG A 1138 -14.10 -20.19 41.02
C ARG A 1138 -14.24 -21.23 39.93
#